data_AF-A0A945X6E2-F1
#
_entry.id   AF-A0A945X6E2-F1
#
_cell.length_a   1.000
_cell.length_b   1.000
_cell.length_c   1.000
_cell.angle_alpha   90.00
_cell.angle_beta   90.00
_cell.angle_gamma   90.00
#
_symmetry.space_group_name_H-M   'P 1'
#
loop_
_entity.id
_entity.type
_entity.pdbx_description
1 polymer ?
#
loop_
_entity_poly.entity_id
_entity_poly.type
_entity_poly.pdbx_seq_one_letter_code
_entity_poly.pdbx_strand_id
1 'polypeptide(L)'
;MNKNPVVLFCAIMVVSPAYAVNPADAIANSGIRGGIIVHLNCGDGRETAGMVSGDRFLVHGLDRTAENIAKARGHLRSKDLYGRASVTGFGGKTLPYGDNVVNLIITDNLGDVPEKEAMRVLVPGGILTVGDTKTVKPWPKDIDDWPQYLNKADNNAVAMDSVVGPPRRIQWVDNPVWARSHMAISTLVSAVSGNGRLFTIEDTAPTENPFLPAAFKIVARDAFNGRTLWRHTITQWDSITMYIKCLPVQQQRRMAVVGDTLYCTFELEGAVSAVDAATGEVLKVYEDTSPAQEVAFDQGVLFVNVGNRFRSAAYNIVKTKGRPFVKGVDPSEPFHGAGFRRGYAPEITDKDNPVSVIMAVNPKTGQRLWQTKPLNNYTAASLAVKRERAVYQTAEGLFCVSARTGKELWANRKDIVNALGHDSKTPGTTPNTVVITDDKVFAVESKPVGKKVPSVAKSTVYAYSLKDGRQLWQAPAAGNYEASSDVFYIDGSLWVGGGGTPVQHDATTGKVIKTIKQGMKGPMSHDRCYRNMITKKYFINSKTGGADFLDLQSGVEMPHHWTRGGCGLGVLPANGLLYSTPYSCSCSLGSMFQGMNAYASIPGLAKSDAPVPVVRSVRLDKGPAYGEAGYGKPAGTGDWPTYRCNGARSGIAGSAMDASLTKRWTVTLPSRPSAVTSAGGRLFVCGVDAHTLYALNCIDGGKEWSFTTDGRIDSPPTYHRGMVFFGSRDGWLYCLRAGDGKLVYRFRDLPNRLICAYGQLESAWPVSGSVLVLNDRLHFSAGRSSYLDGGIVLYSLDPATGKLLNSRVIYGPFDSKTGFPVANKKAPGLGGFKNGIMVTDGANIYLRHKSFTSDLADLTKPQKHIIPLGGFLDRRPQHRTGWILSTSFNWWQKARDIMVTDGKAMYEVEGFPIFHNHSYFDPRRSGYKLIASEPAPSPSPAAVGRKGKARKGKASRKRGPTRRETWRTNIPITGKALALAGDVLFVAGEPMTFPGSSYKTYVDAYAGKLGGRLLAVSATEGKQLAEYALDAAPAWDAIAIANGQLFVCLENGTVQCFGREP
;
A
#
# COMPACT_ATOMS: atom_id res chain seq x y z
N MET A 1 37.67 38.93 75.42
CA MET A 1 36.21 39.06 75.33
C MET A 1 35.72 38.31 74.10
N ASN A 2 34.85 37.30 74.34
CA ASN A 2 34.00 36.52 73.43
C ASN A 2 34.36 36.41 71.94
N LYS A 3 34.75 35.19 71.54
CA LYS A 3 34.54 34.67 70.18
C LYS A 3 33.87 33.29 70.28
N ASN A 4 32.57 33.24 69.97
CA ASN A 4 31.81 32.01 69.75
C ASN A 4 32.26 31.33 68.44
N PRO A 5 32.50 30.01 68.40
CA PRO A 5 32.65 29.29 67.15
C PRO A 5 31.29 28.88 66.59
N VAL A 6 31.10 29.14 65.30
CA VAL A 6 29.95 28.76 64.48
C VAL A 6 29.99 27.25 64.22
N VAL A 7 28.87 26.56 64.49
CA VAL A 7 28.65 25.15 64.18
C VAL A 7 28.24 25.02 62.70
N LEU A 8 29.01 24.26 61.92
CA LEU A 8 28.76 23.94 60.52
C LEU A 8 27.91 22.66 60.45
N PHE A 9 26.66 22.75 59.99
CA PHE A 9 25.82 21.60 59.68
C PHE A 9 26.18 21.06 58.28
N CYS A 10 26.82 19.89 58.22
CA CYS A 10 26.94 19.11 56.98
C CYS A 10 25.62 18.39 56.70
N ALA A 11 24.87 18.84 55.70
CA ALA A 11 23.77 18.07 55.12
C ALA A 11 24.34 16.98 54.22
N ILE A 12 24.27 15.72 54.68
CA ILE A 12 24.50 14.54 53.85
C ILE A 12 23.28 14.39 52.92
N MET A 13 23.43 14.73 51.64
CA MET A 13 22.48 14.33 50.60
C MET A 13 22.61 12.82 50.40
N VAL A 14 21.61 12.08 50.88
CA VAL A 14 21.39 10.68 50.46
C VAL A 14 20.84 10.72 49.04
N VAL A 15 21.71 10.47 48.05
CA VAL A 15 21.28 10.16 46.69
C VAL A 15 20.80 8.71 46.70
N SER A 16 19.49 8.50 46.69
CA SER A 16 18.93 7.17 46.43
C SER A 16 19.40 6.71 45.04
N PRO A 17 19.89 5.47 44.87
CA PRO A 17 20.24 4.97 43.56
C PRO A 17 18.95 4.83 42.74
N ALA A 18 18.92 5.46 41.56
CA ALA A 18 17.90 5.18 40.55
C ALA A 18 17.98 3.67 40.24
N TYR A 19 16.89 2.95 40.49
CA TYR A 19 16.75 1.57 40.08
C TYR A 19 16.76 1.53 38.54
N ALA A 20 17.92 1.22 37.95
CA ALA A 20 18.03 1.00 36.52
C ALA A 20 17.41 -0.36 36.19
N VAL A 21 16.10 -0.40 35.93
CA VAL A 21 15.46 -1.56 35.34
C VAL A 21 16.06 -1.75 33.94
N ASN A 22 16.62 -2.92 33.66
CA ASN A 22 17.14 -3.22 32.33
C ASN A 22 15.99 -3.08 31.30
N PRO A 23 16.14 -2.25 30.25
CA PRO A 23 15.08 -2.04 29.26
C PRO A 23 14.57 -3.33 28.59
N ALA A 24 15.44 -4.34 28.43
CA ALA A 24 15.04 -5.65 27.92
C ALA A 24 14.07 -6.37 28.88
N ASP A 25 14.31 -6.27 30.19
CA ASP A 25 13.47 -6.86 31.22
C ASP A 25 12.13 -6.12 31.31
N ALA A 26 12.11 -4.79 31.16
CA ALA A 26 10.87 -4.02 31.13
C ALA A 26 9.96 -4.44 29.96
N ILE A 27 10.53 -4.67 28.77
CA ILE A 27 9.79 -5.17 27.61
C ILE A 27 9.32 -6.60 27.86
N ALA A 28 10.20 -7.50 28.30
CA ALA A 28 9.85 -8.89 28.57
C ALA A 28 8.74 -9.01 29.63
N ASN A 29 8.86 -8.25 30.71
CA ASN A 29 7.88 -8.20 31.80
C ASN A 29 6.55 -7.61 31.37
N SER A 30 6.51 -6.76 30.34
CA SER A 30 5.24 -6.26 29.80
C SER A 30 4.43 -7.38 29.12
N GLY A 31 5.08 -8.40 28.55
CA GLY A 31 4.42 -9.41 27.72
C GLY A 31 4.09 -8.94 26.28
N ILE A 32 4.37 -7.68 25.94
CA ILE A 32 4.27 -7.19 24.56
C ILE A 32 5.40 -7.80 23.73
N ARG A 33 5.06 -8.42 22.60
CA ARG A 33 6.01 -9.17 21.75
C ARG A 33 6.31 -8.51 20.40
N GLY A 34 5.82 -7.29 20.17
CA GLY A 34 6.11 -6.47 18.99
C GLY A 34 5.22 -5.22 18.92
N GLY A 35 5.44 -4.38 17.91
CA GLY A 35 4.67 -3.14 17.72
C GLY A 35 5.42 -1.87 18.09
N ILE A 36 4.72 -0.86 18.59
CA ILE A 36 5.29 0.47 18.89
C ILE A 36 5.46 0.64 20.41
N ILE A 37 6.67 0.99 20.84
CA ILE A 37 7.02 1.32 22.23
C ILE A 37 7.22 2.82 22.33
N VAL A 38 6.61 3.45 23.34
CA VAL A 38 6.82 4.85 23.69
C VAL A 38 7.55 4.93 25.02
N HIS A 39 8.73 5.53 25.02
CA HIS A 39 9.46 5.87 26.25
C HIS A 39 9.18 7.33 26.59
N LEU A 40 8.32 7.58 27.58
CA LEU A 40 7.93 8.93 27.98
C LEU A 40 8.90 9.46 29.04
N ASN A 41 9.33 10.72 28.89
CA ASN A 41 10.37 11.39 29.67
C ASN A 41 11.75 10.75 29.49
N CYS A 42 12.13 10.53 28.23
CA CYS A 42 13.25 9.65 27.87
C CYS A 42 14.67 10.15 28.21
N GLY A 43 14.83 11.37 28.73
CA GLY A 43 16.11 11.86 29.22
C GLY A 43 17.20 11.88 28.15
N ASP A 44 18.33 11.24 28.42
CA ASP A 44 19.47 11.17 27.48
C ASP A 44 19.36 10.04 26.44
N GLY A 45 18.27 9.29 26.44
CA GLY A 45 17.96 8.26 25.46
C GLY A 45 18.73 6.94 25.57
N ARG A 46 19.53 6.70 26.62
CA ARG A 46 20.24 5.41 26.81
C ARG A 46 19.26 4.25 26.94
N GLU A 47 18.22 4.40 27.75
CA GLU A 47 17.20 3.35 27.91
C GLU A 47 16.36 3.19 26.65
N THR A 48 16.01 4.29 25.97
CA THR A 48 15.34 4.26 24.65
C THR A 48 16.15 3.44 23.65
N ALA A 49 17.48 3.59 23.63
CA ALA A 49 18.37 2.80 22.79
C ALA A 49 18.34 1.32 23.19
N GLY A 50 18.35 1.02 24.49
CA GLY A 50 18.28 -0.34 25.04
C GLY A 50 16.96 -1.07 24.72
N MET A 51 15.87 -0.34 24.48
CA MET A 51 14.58 -0.93 24.08
C MET A 51 14.53 -1.38 22.62
N VAL A 52 15.52 -1.03 21.79
CA VAL A 52 15.55 -1.44 20.38
C VAL A 52 15.94 -2.92 20.27
N SER A 53 14.93 -3.80 20.21
CA SER A 53 15.13 -5.26 20.10
C SER A 53 14.58 -5.82 18.79
N GLY A 54 15.48 -6.27 17.91
CA GLY A 54 15.14 -6.84 16.60
C GLY A 54 14.31 -5.91 15.69
N ASP A 55 13.69 -6.50 14.67
CA ASP A 55 12.94 -5.76 13.64
C ASP A 55 11.43 -5.80 13.86
N ARG A 56 10.96 -6.19 15.04
CA ARG A 56 9.52 -6.27 15.37
C ARG A 56 9.01 -5.07 16.15
N PHE A 57 9.92 -4.30 16.76
CA PHE A 57 9.62 -3.09 17.51
C PHE A 57 9.98 -1.82 16.72
N LEU A 58 9.30 -0.73 17.05
CA LEU A 58 9.68 0.64 16.74
C LEU A 58 9.62 1.41 18.05
N VAL A 59 10.70 2.10 18.43
CA VAL A 59 10.78 2.82 19.70
C VAL A 59 10.69 4.32 19.47
N HIS A 60 9.87 5.02 20.25
CA HIS A 60 9.74 6.47 20.19
C HIS A 60 9.91 7.09 21.58
N GLY A 61 11.02 7.80 21.78
CA GLY A 61 11.25 8.60 22.97
C GLY A 61 10.49 9.93 22.90
N LEU A 62 9.85 10.31 23.99
CA LEU A 62 9.23 11.63 24.14
C LEU A 62 9.87 12.36 25.31
N ASP A 63 10.23 13.62 25.11
CA ASP A 63 10.72 14.49 26.18
C ASP A 63 10.21 15.93 25.98
N ARG A 64 10.28 16.74 27.02
CA ARG A 64 9.79 18.12 27.04
C ARG A 64 10.92 19.13 26.82
N THR A 65 12.15 18.77 27.16
CA THR A 65 13.28 19.70 27.15
C THR A 65 14.10 19.57 25.87
N ALA A 66 14.42 20.70 25.25
CA ALA A 66 15.26 20.71 24.04
C ALA A 66 16.65 20.07 24.30
N GLU A 67 17.16 20.20 25.52
CA GLU A 67 18.44 19.62 25.94
C GLU A 67 18.40 18.09 25.97
N ASN A 68 17.40 17.48 26.63
CA ASN A 68 17.26 16.02 26.66
C ASN A 68 17.03 15.47 25.26
N ILE A 69 16.16 16.13 24.48
CA ILE A 69 15.92 15.75 23.07
C ILE A 69 17.23 15.75 22.30
N ALA A 70 18.04 16.80 22.40
CA ALA A 70 19.33 16.87 21.72
C ALA A 70 20.30 15.77 22.17
N LYS A 71 20.41 15.50 23.48
CA LYS A 71 21.24 14.43 24.05
C LYS A 71 20.79 13.05 23.55
N ALA A 72 19.49 12.75 23.64
CA ALA A 72 18.91 11.48 23.21
C ALA A 72 19.08 11.24 21.71
N ARG A 73 18.84 12.25 20.87
CA ARG A 73 19.12 12.16 19.43
C ARG A 73 20.60 11.96 19.15
N GLY A 74 21.49 12.62 19.90
CA GLY A 74 22.93 12.42 19.83
C GLY A 74 23.31 10.98 20.14
N HIS A 75 22.78 10.43 21.23
CA HIS A 75 23.05 9.06 21.66
C HIS A 75 22.57 8.02 20.64
N LEU A 76 21.32 8.11 20.18
CA LEU A 76 20.77 7.18 19.17
C LEU A 76 21.58 7.20 17.86
N ARG A 77 22.03 8.37 17.41
CA ARG A 77 22.88 8.49 16.20
C ARG A 77 24.27 7.90 16.42
N SER A 78 24.86 8.07 17.60
CA SER A 78 26.17 7.46 17.93
C SER A 78 26.13 5.92 17.92
N LYS A 79 24.93 5.32 17.97
CA LYS A 79 24.69 3.88 17.92
C LYS A 79 24.09 3.40 16.60
N ASP A 80 23.91 4.30 15.63
CA ASP A 80 23.23 4.01 14.36
C ASP A 80 21.81 3.41 14.52
N LEU A 81 21.09 3.89 15.55
CA LEU A 81 19.74 3.44 15.87
C LEU A 81 18.64 4.38 15.37
N TYR A 82 19.00 5.56 14.86
CA TYR A 82 18.01 6.57 14.49
C TYR A 82 17.15 6.10 13.31
N GLY A 83 15.82 6.10 13.49
CA GLY A 83 14.84 5.50 12.56
C GLY A 83 14.29 4.16 13.05
N ARG A 84 15.09 3.34 13.75
CA ARG A 84 14.58 2.20 14.54
C ARG A 84 14.13 2.65 15.93
N ALA A 85 14.80 3.68 16.45
CA ALA A 85 14.34 4.55 17.51
C ALA A 85 14.37 6.01 17.04
N SER A 86 13.45 6.83 17.53
CA SER A 86 13.47 8.28 17.31
C SER A 86 13.09 9.01 18.59
N VAL A 87 13.36 10.31 18.66
CA VAL A 87 12.99 11.13 19.83
C VAL A 87 12.33 12.41 19.37
N THR A 88 11.19 12.78 19.96
CA THR A 88 10.42 13.96 19.61
C THR A 88 10.03 14.76 20.84
N GLY A 89 9.99 16.10 20.69
CA GLY A 89 9.46 16.99 21.71
C GLY A 89 7.93 16.96 21.76
N PHE A 90 7.35 17.02 22.97
CA PHE A 90 5.90 17.13 23.14
C PHE A 90 5.52 18.11 24.26
N GLY A 91 4.27 18.58 24.24
CA GLY A 91 3.78 19.64 25.13
C GLY A 91 3.40 19.20 26.55
N GLY A 92 3.69 17.96 26.96
CA GLY A 92 3.45 17.47 28.33
C GLY A 92 2.05 16.94 28.63
N LYS A 93 0.99 17.40 27.95
CA LYS A 93 -0.41 17.00 28.27
C LYS A 93 -1.06 16.04 27.28
N THR A 94 -0.66 16.09 26.02
CA THR A 94 -1.28 15.33 24.92
C THR A 94 -0.20 14.61 24.16
N LEU A 95 -0.38 13.30 24.00
CA LEU A 95 0.54 12.44 23.27
C LEU A 95 0.27 12.60 21.76
N PRO A 96 1.32 12.65 20.92
CA PRO A 96 1.18 13.04 19.52
C PRO A 96 0.58 11.97 18.62
N TYR A 97 -0.03 10.90 19.14
CA TYR A 97 -0.49 9.74 18.36
C TYR A 97 -1.99 9.77 18.06
N GLY A 98 -2.37 9.13 16.95
CA GLY A 98 -3.75 8.69 16.75
C GLY A 98 -4.21 7.72 17.83
N ASP A 99 -5.52 7.50 17.91
CA ASP A 99 -6.11 6.52 18.81
C ASP A 99 -5.63 5.12 18.43
N ASN A 100 -5.37 4.26 19.43
CA ASN A 100 -4.98 2.87 19.21
C ASN A 100 -3.76 2.70 18.27
N VAL A 101 -2.64 3.37 18.55
CA VAL A 101 -1.41 3.25 17.74
C VAL A 101 -0.27 2.60 18.52
N VAL A 102 -0.21 2.79 19.85
CA VAL A 102 0.93 2.40 20.69
C VAL A 102 0.67 1.07 21.39
N ASN A 103 1.64 0.16 21.40
CA ASN A 103 1.49 -1.14 22.09
C ASN A 103 1.92 -1.05 23.56
N LEU A 104 2.97 -0.27 23.84
CA LEU A 104 3.56 -0.15 25.17
C LEU A 104 3.98 1.30 25.43
N ILE A 105 3.56 1.86 26.57
CA ILE A 105 4.12 3.10 27.11
C ILE A 105 4.91 2.73 28.36
N ILE A 106 6.17 3.16 28.44
CA ILE A 106 7.04 2.98 29.61
C ILE A 106 7.47 4.35 30.11
N THR A 107 7.35 4.56 31.42
CA THR A 107 7.82 5.77 32.11
C THR A 107 7.93 5.55 33.61
N ASP A 108 8.76 6.33 34.29
CA ASP A 108 8.75 6.35 35.77
C ASP A 108 7.54 7.13 36.32
N ASN A 109 7.09 8.15 35.59
CA ASN A 109 5.96 8.98 35.95
C ASN A 109 5.31 9.62 34.72
N LEU A 110 3.98 9.75 34.74
CA LEU A 110 3.24 10.37 33.64
C LEU A 110 3.41 11.90 33.56
N GLY A 111 3.91 12.54 34.63
CA GLY A 111 3.92 13.99 34.77
C GLY A 111 2.53 14.58 34.55
N ASP A 112 2.42 15.50 33.58
CA ASP A 112 1.16 16.19 33.24
C ASP A 112 0.27 15.41 32.25
N VAL A 113 0.68 14.22 31.79
CA VAL A 113 -0.10 13.40 30.86
C VAL A 113 -1.21 12.70 31.64
N PRO A 114 -2.50 12.99 31.37
CA PRO A 114 -3.58 12.25 32.02
C PRO A 114 -3.52 10.76 31.66
N GLU A 115 -3.78 9.86 32.61
CA GLU A 115 -3.82 8.42 32.32
C GLU A 115 -4.81 8.09 31.19
N LYS A 116 -5.96 8.77 31.14
CA LYS A 116 -6.93 8.65 30.04
C LYS A 116 -6.33 8.94 28.67
N GLU A 117 -5.39 9.88 28.58
CA GLU A 117 -4.68 10.20 27.35
C GLU A 117 -3.67 9.10 26.97
N ALA A 118 -2.93 8.55 27.94
CA ALA A 118 -2.08 7.38 27.72
C ALA A 118 -2.91 6.17 27.23
N MET A 119 -4.06 5.92 27.86
CA MET A 119 -4.99 4.86 27.47
C MET A 119 -5.64 5.11 26.10
N ARG A 120 -5.82 6.35 25.66
CA ARG A 120 -6.35 6.69 24.33
C ARG A 120 -5.44 6.16 23.22
N VAL A 121 -4.13 6.41 23.35
CA VAL A 121 -3.17 6.06 22.29
C VAL A 121 -2.79 4.58 22.29
N LEU A 122 -2.95 3.89 23.43
CA LEU A 122 -2.71 2.45 23.49
C LEU A 122 -3.67 1.68 22.58
N VAL A 123 -3.19 0.65 21.90
CA VAL A 123 -4.04 -0.33 21.19
C VAL A 123 -4.86 -1.13 22.20
N PRO A 124 -6.03 -1.68 21.84
CA PRO A 124 -6.71 -2.69 22.66
C PRO A 124 -5.74 -3.81 23.09
N GLY A 125 -5.66 -4.10 24.39
CA GLY A 125 -4.67 -5.02 24.96
C GLY A 125 -3.25 -4.45 25.15
N GLY A 126 -3.00 -3.21 24.73
CA GLY A 126 -1.75 -2.48 24.98
C GLY A 126 -1.57 -2.12 26.45
N ILE A 127 -0.32 -1.82 26.83
CA ILE A 127 0.07 -1.72 28.24
C ILE A 127 0.70 -0.37 28.54
N LEU A 128 0.28 0.22 29.66
CA LEU A 128 0.93 1.36 30.30
C LEU A 128 1.73 0.84 31.50
N THR A 129 3.03 1.09 31.51
CA THR A 129 3.92 0.82 32.64
C THR A 129 4.37 2.16 33.26
N VAL A 130 4.01 2.38 34.53
CA VAL A 130 4.43 3.54 35.33
C VAL A 130 5.17 3.05 36.56
N GLY A 131 6.49 3.20 36.59
CA GLY A 131 7.36 2.49 37.54
C GLY A 131 7.08 0.98 37.46
N ASP A 132 6.72 0.35 38.58
CA ASP A 132 6.38 -1.07 38.62
C ASP A 132 4.90 -1.38 38.31
N THR A 133 4.06 -0.36 38.16
CA THR A 133 2.62 -0.54 37.94
C THR A 133 2.31 -0.78 36.47
N LYS A 134 1.49 -1.80 36.18
CA LYS A 134 1.04 -2.14 34.83
C LYS A 134 -0.48 -2.01 34.70
N THR A 135 -0.92 -1.26 33.70
CA THR A 135 -2.33 -1.11 33.35
C THR A 135 -2.55 -1.56 31.91
N VAL A 136 -3.50 -2.47 31.69
CA VAL A 136 -3.84 -3.00 30.36
C VAL A 136 -5.07 -2.27 29.81
N LYS A 137 -5.01 -1.81 28.56
CA LYS A 137 -6.18 -1.25 27.89
C LYS A 137 -7.22 -2.35 27.61
N PRO A 138 -8.46 -2.19 28.07
CA PRO A 138 -9.50 -3.19 27.83
C PRO A 138 -9.82 -3.30 26.34
N TRP A 139 -10.18 -4.51 25.92
CA TRP A 139 -10.67 -4.76 24.57
C TRP A 139 -12.11 -4.19 24.42
N PRO A 140 -12.38 -3.34 23.41
CA PRO A 140 -13.73 -2.81 23.19
C PRO A 140 -14.74 -3.91 22.87
N LYS A 141 -15.96 -3.82 23.42
CA LYS A 141 -17.02 -4.83 23.24
C LYS A 141 -17.72 -4.74 21.87
N ASP A 142 -17.51 -3.65 21.16
CA ASP A 142 -18.21 -3.24 19.95
C ASP A 142 -17.41 -3.47 18.67
N ILE A 143 -16.17 -3.95 18.80
CA ILE A 143 -15.32 -4.39 17.68
C ILE A 143 -15.27 -5.92 17.62
N ASP A 144 -15.13 -6.45 16.40
CA ASP A 144 -15.03 -7.90 16.14
C ASP A 144 -13.73 -8.23 15.41
N ASP A 145 -13.26 -9.46 15.55
CA ASP A 145 -12.12 -9.99 14.81
C ASP A 145 -12.59 -10.68 13.51
N TRP A 146 -11.66 -11.26 12.73
CA TRP A 146 -11.99 -12.04 11.52
C TRP A 146 -11.08 -13.28 11.43
N PRO A 147 -11.25 -14.27 12.32
CA PRO A 147 -10.23 -15.28 12.58
C PRO A 147 -10.02 -16.27 11.43
N GLN A 148 -10.98 -16.38 10.51
CA GLN A 148 -10.94 -17.35 9.41
C GLN A 148 -11.52 -16.73 8.14
N TYR A 149 -11.29 -17.37 6.99
CA TYR A 149 -11.94 -16.95 5.74
C TYR A 149 -13.47 -16.99 5.90
N LEU A 150 -14.14 -15.86 5.63
CA LEU A 150 -15.56 -15.58 5.94
C LEU A 150 -15.91 -15.48 7.44
N ASN A 151 -15.00 -14.89 8.22
CA ASN A 151 -15.08 -14.64 9.65
C ASN A 151 -14.95 -15.93 10.47
N LYS A 152 -15.96 -16.80 10.46
CA LYS A 152 -16.02 -18.02 11.30
C LYS A 152 -16.21 -19.27 10.46
N ALA A 153 -16.12 -20.42 11.12
CA ALA A 153 -16.32 -21.71 10.47
C ALA A 153 -17.74 -21.91 9.92
N ASP A 154 -18.73 -21.11 10.32
CA ASP A 154 -20.10 -21.15 9.80
C ASP A 154 -20.24 -20.53 8.39
N ASN A 155 -19.12 -20.04 7.82
CA ASN A 155 -19.01 -19.40 6.51
C ASN A 155 -19.81 -18.11 6.35
N ASN A 156 -20.25 -17.52 7.47
CA ASN A 156 -21.05 -16.31 7.46
C ASN A 156 -20.14 -15.07 7.45
N ALA A 157 -19.95 -14.46 6.28
CA ALA A 157 -19.08 -13.29 6.06
C ALA A 157 -19.63 -11.97 6.64
N VAL A 158 -19.96 -12.01 7.93
CA VAL A 158 -20.55 -10.95 8.74
C VAL A 158 -19.58 -10.61 9.84
N ALA A 159 -19.09 -9.36 9.92
CA ALA A 159 -18.45 -8.86 11.13
C ALA A 159 -19.54 -8.40 12.11
N MET A 160 -19.50 -8.87 13.36
CA MET A 160 -20.37 -8.32 14.42
C MET A 160 -19.89 -6.96 14.94
N ASP A 161 -18.87 -6.41 14.29
CA ASP A 161 -18.32 -5.09 14.50
C ASP A 161 -19.36 -4.00 14.20
N SER A 162 -19.48 -3.06 15.13
CA SER A 162 -20.38 -1.90 15.02
C SER A 162 -19.64 -0.56 14.93
N VAL A 163 -18.31 -0.59 14.98
CA VAL A 163 -17.42 0.56 14.86
C VAL A 163 -16.95 0.74 13.42
N VAL A 164 -16.70 -0.37 12.71
CA VAL A 164 -16.37 -0.35 11.28
C VAL A 164 -17.44 0.43 10.51
N GLY A 165 -16.98 1.39 9.71
CA GLY A 165 -17.85 2.26 8.94
C GLY A 165 -17.09 2.94 7.80
N PRO A 166 -17.76 3.89 7.14
CA PRO A 166 -17.21 4.63 6.01
C PRO A 166 -15.84 5.26 6.34
N PRO A 167 -14.81 5.03 5.52
CA PRO A 167 -13.46 5.57 5.73
C PRO A 167 -13.44 7.10 5.84
N ARG A 168 -12.87 7.61 6.94
CA ARG A 168 -12.70 9.04 7.21
C ARG A 168 -11.29 9.42 7.62
N ARG A 169 -10.55 8.49 8.25
CA ARG A 169 -9.16 8.67 8.66
C ARG A 169 -8.32 7.49 8.18
N ILE A 170 -7.05 7.75 7.86
CA ILE A 170 -6.06 6.67 7.76
C ILE A 170 -5.61 6.29 9.18
N GLN A 171 -5.59 5.00 9.49
CA GLN A 171 -5.03 4.46 10.73
C GLN A 171 -3.56 4.08 10.52
N TRP A 172 -3.26 3.36 9.44
CA TRP A 172 -1.90 3.07 9.00
C TRP A 172 -1.86 2.67 7.52
N VAL A 173 -0.67 2.75 6.92
CA VAL A 173 -0.38 2.30 5.55
C VAL A 173 0.92 1.50 5.52
N ASP A 174 0.98 0.41 4.76
CA ASP A 174 2.17 -0.45 4.66
C ASP A 174 2.34 -1.08 3.26
N ASN A 175 3.46 -1.78 3.07
CA ASN A 175 3.74 -2.63 1.93
C ASN A 175 2.83 -3.88 1.89
N PRO A 176 2.64 -4.48 0.69
CA PRO A 176 3.19 -4.05 -0.60
C PRO A 176 2.48 -2.80 -1.14
N VAL A 177 3.22 -1.86 -1.77
CA VAL A 177 2.62 -0.62 -2.32
C VAL A 177 1.64 -0.90 -3.47
N TRP A 178 1.96 -1.89 -4.29
CA TRP A 178 1.24 -2.22 -5.52
C TRP A 178 1.00 -3.71 -5.63
N ALA A 179 -0.12 -4.08 -6.27
CA ALA A 179 -0.28 -5.44 -6.75
C ALA A 179 0.60 -5.67 -7.99
N ARG A 180 1.13 -6.88 -8.14
CA ARG A 180 2.10 -7.28 -9.16
C ARG A 180 1.65 -6.96 -10.58
N SER A 181 0.44 -7.34 -10.96
CA SER A 181 -0.12 -7.04 -12.29
C SER A 181 -1.62 -7.31 -12.33
N HIS A 182 -2.30 -6.70 -13.31
CA HIS A 182 -3.67 -7.06 -13.67
C HIS A 182 -3.76 -8.39 -14.44
N MET A 183 -2.62 -8.98 -14.81
CA MET A 183 -2.55 -10.25 -15.55
C MET A 183 -2.13 -11.44 -14.71
N ALA A 184 -1.59 -11.21 -13.52
CA ALA A 184 -1.12 -12.24 -12.61
C ALA A 184 -2.12 -12.43 -11.47
N ILE A 185 -1.95 -13.50 -10.69
CA ILE A 185 -2.73 -13.72 -9.47
C ILE A 185 -2.63 -12.50 -8.54
N SER A 186 -3.66 -12.26 -7.73
CA SER A 186 -3.64 -11.16 -6.76
C SER A 186 -2.40 -11.27 -5.86
N THR A 187 -1.76 -10.14 -5.56
CA THR A 187 -0.59 -10.11 -4.68
C THR A 187 -0.94 -10.55 -3.26
N LEU A 188 -2.12 -10.21 -2.77
CA LEU A 188 -2.65 -10.76 -1.51
C LEU A 188 -3.74 -11.76 -1.85
N VAL A 189 -3.62 -12.96 -1.30
CA VAL A 189 -4.52 -14.09 -1.60
C VAL A 189 -5.35 -14.53 -0.41
N SER A 190 -4.90 -14.24 0.82
CA SER A 190 -5.67 -14.52 2.04
C SER A 190 -5.39 -13.44 3.09
N ALA A 191 -6.38 -13.18 3.94
CA ALA A 191 -6.27 -12.29 5.09
C ALA A 191 -7.20 -12.75 6.23
N VAL A 192 -6.68 -12.82 7.46
CA VAL A 192 -7.45 -13.09 8.69
C VAL A 192 -6.93 -12.21 9.83
N SER A 193 -7.78 -11.92 10.82
CA SER A 193 -7.43 -11.13 12.02
C SER A 193 -7.84 -11.86 13.29
N GLY A 194 -6.97 -11.84 14.30
CA GLY A 194 -7.26 -12.40 15.61
C GLY A 194 -6.33 -11.86 16.69
N ASN A 195 -6.89 -11.54 17.85
CA ASN A 195 -6.15 -11.09 19.03
C ASN A 195 -5.22 -9.90 18.73
N GLY A 196 -5.73 -8.90 17.99
CA GLY A 196 -5.00 -7.67 17.65
C GLY A 196 -3.92 -7.83 16.58
N ARG A 197 -3.91 -8.95 15.84
CA ARG A 197 -2.94 -9.22 14.77
C ARG A 197 -3.65 -9.49 13.45
N LEU A 198 -3.07 -9.00 12.37
CA LEU A 198 -3.50 -9.21 10.99
C LEU A 198 -2.50 -10.13 10.28
N PHE A 199 -2.99 -11.24 9.72
CA PHE A 199 -2.20 -12.21 8.97
C PHE A 199 -2.59 -12.17 7.51
N THR A 200 -1.61 -12.05 6.62
CA THR A 200 -1.82 -12.09 5.17
C THR A 200 -0.93 -13.14 4.52
N ILE A 201 -1.41 -13.75 3.43
CA ILE A 201 -0.55 -14.45 2.48
C ILE A 201 -0.33 -13.50 1.30
N GLU A 202 0.91 -13.07 1.10
CA GLU A 202 1.26 -12.04 0.14
C GLU A 202 2.53 -12.35 -0.66
N ASP A 203 2.49 -12.00 -1.95
CA ASP A 203 3.62 -12.11 -2.86
C ASP A 203 4.53 -10.88 -2.75
N THR A 204 5.76 -11.11 -2.32
CA THR A 204 6.72 -10.03 -2.01
C THR A 204 7.72 -9.76 -3.13
N ALA A 205 7.64 -10.45 -4.27
CA ALA A 205 8.61 -10.21 -5.33
C ALA A 205 8.40 -8.86 -6.04
N PRO A 206 9.43 -8.32 -6.69
CA PRO A 206 9.37 -6.99 -7.30
C PRO A 206 8.23 -6.89 -8.31
N THR A 207 7.51 -5.77 -8.27
CA THR A 207 6.41 -5.51 -9.23
C THR A 207 6.92 -5.08 -10.60
N GLU A 208 8.23 -4.88 -10.80
CA GLU A 208 8.79 -4.38 -12.06
C GLU A 208 8.62 -5.34 -13.24
N ASN A 209 8.58 -6.63 -12.93
CA ASN A 209 8.34 -7.68 -13.89
C ASN A 209 7.33 -8.67 -13.26
N PRO A 210 6.08 -8.69 -13.75
CA PRO A 210 5.02 -9.50 -13.19
C PRO A 210 5.21 -10.99 -13.41
N PHE A 211 6.27 -11.34 -14.12
CA PHE A 211 6.67 -12.69 -14.36
C PHE A 211 7.95 -13.11 -13.63
N LEU A 212 8.49 -12.27 -12.75
CA LEU A 212 9.44 -12.76 -11.76
C LEU A 212 8.78 -13.89 -10.97
N PRO A 213 9.57 -14.86 -10.50
CA PRO A 213 9.09 -15.89 -9.58
C PRO A 213 8.29 -15.29 -8.43
N ALA A 214 7.27 -16.02 -7.98
CA ALA A 214 6.53 -15.65 -6.80
C ALA A 214 7.47 -15.67 -5.58
N ALA A 215 7.27 -14.75 -4.64
CA ALA A 215 7.92 -14.78 -3.34
C ALA A 215 6.85 -14.68 -2.26
N PHE A 216 5.96 -15.67 -2.22
CA PHE A 216 4.86 -15.71 -1.27
C PHE A 216 5.37 -15.86 0.15
N LYS A 217 4.77 -15.09 1.05
CA LYS A 217 5.04 -15.13 2.48
C LYS A 217 3.75 -15.06 3.27
N ILE A 218 3.72 -15.72 4.41
CA ILE A 218 2.82 -15.38 5.50
C ILE A 218 3.42 -14.17 6.21
N VAL A 219 2.63 -13.12 6.39
CA VAL A 219 3.07 -11.89 7.06
C VAL A 219 2.12 -11.57 8.20
N ALA A 220 2.66 -11.51 9.41
CA ALA A 220 1.94 -11.07 10.60
C ALA A 220 2.25 -9.60 10.86
N ARG A 221 1.19 -8.81 11.07
CA ARG A 221 1.26 -7.40 11.44
C ARG A 221 0.45 -7.17 12.70
N ASP A 222 0.82 -6.16 13.48
CA ASP A 222 -0.10 -5.55 14.42
C ASP A 222 -1.30 -4.97 13.65
N ALA A 223 -2.52 -5.27 14.10
CA ALA A 223 -3.74 -4.89 13.39
C ALA A 223 -4.03 -3.38 13.46
N PHE A 224 -3.59 -2.70 14.52
CA PHE A 224 -3.95 -1.32 14.83
C PHE A 224 -2.91 -0.29 14.38
N ASN A 225 -1.67 -0.71 14.14
CA ASN A 225 -0.60 0.14 13.58
C ASN A 225 0.13 -0.47 12.39
N GLY A 226 -0.18 -1.68 11.94
CA GLY A 226 0.40 -2.27 10.73
C GLY A 226 1.88 -2.65 10.86
N ARG A 227 2.50 -2.55 12.04
CA ARG A 227 3.90 -2.93 12.24
C ARG A 227 4.07 -4.42 11.94
N THR A 228 4.96 -4.76 11.02
CA THR A 228 5.28 -6.16 10.77
C THR A 228 5.95 -6.78 11.99
N LEU A 229 5.43 -7.91 12.46
CA LEU A 229 5.96 -8.69 13.59
C LEU A 229 6.94 -9.73 13.09
N TRP A 230 6.54 -10.50 12.08
CA TRP A 230 7.36 -11.53 11.45
C TRP A 230 6.88 -11.85 10.03
N ARG A 231 7.72 -12.55 9.26
CA ARG A 231 7.40 -13.07 7.94
C ARG A 231 7.89 -14.51 7.83
N HIS A 232 7.08 -15.40 7.27
CA HIS A 232 7.49 -16.76 6.95
C HIS A 232 7.37 -17.00 5.45
N THR A 233 8.41 -17.54 4.82
CA THR A 233 8.39 -17.87 3.38
C THR A 233 7.49 -19.07 3.12
N ILE A 234 6.72 -19.04 2.03
CA ILE A 234 6.01 -20.21 1.51
C ILE A 234 6.86 -20.79 0.37
N THR A 235 7.34 -22.02 0.56
CA THR A 235 8.31 -22.67 -0.34
C THR A 235 7.67 -23.22 -1.62
N GLN A 236 6.38 -23.55 -1.55
CA GLN A 236 5.59 -24.05 -2.68
C GLN A 236 4.26 -23.28 -2.79
N TRP A 237 3.99 -22.64 -3.94
CA TRP A 237 2.73 -21.97 -4.24
C TRP A 237 2.23 -22.25 -5.67
N ASP A 238 1.04 -21.76 -5.98
CA ASP A 238 0.46 -21.83 -7.32
C ASP A 238 1.14 -20.92 -8.33
N SER A 239 0.91 -21.20 -9.61
CA SER A 239 1.46 -20.39 -10.70
C SER A 239 0.99 -18.94 -10.64
N ILE A 240 1.93 -17.99 -10.70
CA ILE A 240 1.62 -16.55 -10.76
C ILE A 240 0.86 -16.13 -12.03
N THR A 241 0.84 -16.96 -13.08
CA THR A 241 0.16 -16.67 -14.35
C THR A 241 -1.33 -16.98 -14.33
N MET A 242 -1.91 -17.22 -13.16
CA MET A 242 -3.36 -17.27 -13.00
C MET A 242 -3.96 -15.88 -13.23
N TYR A 243 -5.08 -15.80 -13.93
CA TYR A 243 -5.73 -14.52 -14.17
C TYR A 243 -6.21 -13.89 -12.85
N ILE A 244 -5.95 -12.59 -12.64
CA ILE A 244 -6.20 -11.90 -11.36
C ILE A 244 -7.63 -12.03 -10.81
N LYS A 245 -8.62 -12.20 -11.68
CA LYS A 245 -10.03 -12.32 -11.28
C LYS A 245 -10.43 -13.74 -10.89
N CYS A 246 -9.52 -14.70 -11.06
CA CYS A 246 -9.73 -16.13 -10.87
C CYS A 246 -8.84 -16.63 -9.73
N LEU A 247 -8.93 -15.99 -8.57
CA LEU A 247 -8.24 -16.44 -7.35
C LEU A 247 -8.91 -17.71 -6.82
N PRO A 248 -8.22 -18.86 -6.70
CA PRO A 248 -8.83 -20.07 -6.16
C PRO A 248 -9.19 -19.91 -4.70
N VAL A 249 -10.43 -20.24 -4.33
CA VAL A 249 -10.89 -20.08 -2.94
C VAL A 249 -10.12 -20.94 -1.93
N GLN A 250 -9.61 -22.11 -2.35
CA GLN A 250 -8.74 -22.95 -1.52
C GLN A 250 -7.45 -22.24 -1.08
N GLN A 251 -6.93 -21.29 -1.87
CA GLN A 251 -5.80 -20.44 -1.45
C GLN A 251 -6.20 -19.42 -0.38
N GLN A 252 -7.48 -19.01 -0.36
CA GLN A 252 -7.99 -18.06 0.62
C GLN A 252 -8.26 -18.72 1.97
N ARG A 253 -8.58 -20.03 2.00
CA ARG A 253 -8.92 -20.82 3.20
C ARG A 253 -7.73 -21.55 3.84
N ARG A 254 -6.58 -20.87 3.91
CA ARG A 254 -5.33 -21.47 4.40
C ARG A 254 -4.97 -21.10 5.83
N MET A 255 -5.72 -20.20 6.45
CA MET A 255 -5.40 -19.67 7.77
C MET A 255 -6.62 -19.68 8.67
N ALA A 256 -6.41 -20.05 9.94
CA ALA A 256 -7.33 -19.84 11.04
C ALA A 256 -6.54 -19.36 12.26
N VAL A 257 -6.95 -18.27 12.90
CA VAL A 257 -6.31 -17.77 14.13
C VAL A 257 -7.24 -17.94 15.33
N VAL A 258 -6.71 -18.50 16.42
CA VAL A 258 -7.44 -18.77 17.67
C VAL A 258 -6.55 -18.36 18.84
N GLY A 259 -6.92 -17.27 19.52
CA GLY A 259 -6.08 -16.68 20.57
C GLY A 259 -4.70 -16.33 20.03
N ASP A 260 -3.65 -16.90 20.61
CA ASP A 260 -2.26 -16.71 20.20
C ASP A 260 -1.72 -17.81 19.27
N THR A 261 -2.59 -18.61 18.64
CA THR A 261 -2.18 -19.64 17.68
C THR A 261 -2.74 -19.36 16.30
N LEU A 262 -1.86 -19.32 15.30
CA LEU A 262 -2.20 -19.36 13.89
C LEU A 262 -2.07 -20.79 13.37
N TYR A 263 -3.15 -21.34 12.82
CA TYR A 263 -3.14 -22.57 12.04
C TYR A 263 -2.98 -22.21 10.56
N CYS A 264 -1.92 -22.67 9.92
CA CYS A 264 -1.65 -22.37 8.51
C CYS A 264 -0.86 -23.48 7.81
N THR A 265 -0.71 -23.40 6.48
CA THR A 265 0.22 -24.24 5.73
C THR A 265 1.39 -23.41 5.20
N PHE A 266 2.62 -23.93 5.32
CA PHE A 266 3.83 -23.30 4.76
C PHE A 266 4.13 -23.72 3.32
N GLU A 267 3.33 -24.65 2.80
CA GLU A 267 3.30 -25.10 1.41
C GLU A 267 1.85 -25.19 0.97
N LEU A 268 1.58 -25.04 -0.33
CA LEU A 268 0.23 -25.12 -0.87
C LEU A 268 -0.39 -26.52 -0.73
N GLU A 269 0.40 -27.59 -0.78
CA GLU A 269 -0.05 -28.97 -0.54
C GLU A 269 0.62 -29.58 0.69
N GLY A 270 1.12 -28.75 1.61
CA GLY A 270 1.73 -29.21 2.86
C GLY A 270 0.71 -29.55 3.95
N ALA A 271 1.22 -30.07 5.06
CA ALA A 271 0.47 -30.25 6.29
C ALA A 271 0.11 -28.90 6.95
N VAL A 272 -0.96 -28.90 7.74
CA VAL A 272 -1.27 -27.78 8.63
C VAL A 272 -0.23 -27.73 9.75
N SER A 273 0.15 -26.52 10.14
CA SER A 273 1.02 -26.22 11.27
C SER A 273 0.31 -25.27 12.22
N ALA A 274 0.49 -25.47 13.53
CA ALA A 274 0.19 -24.49 14.56
C ALA A 274 1.43 -23.63 14.82
N VAL A 275 1.24 -22.32 14.84
CA VAL A 275 2.30 -21.31 14.90
C VAL A 275 1.97 -20.30 16.00
N ASP A 276 2.96 -19.88 16.79
CA ASP A 276 2.80 -18.75 17.71
C ASP A 276 2.50 -17.49 16.90
N ALA A 277 1.32 -16.93 17.12
CA ALA A 277 0.79 -15.81 16.37
C ALA A 277 1.66 -14.54 16.48
N ALA A 278 2.40 -14.38 17.58
CA ALA A 278 3.20 -13.19 17.87
C ALA A 278 4.65 -13.31 17.37
N THR A 279 5.24 -14.51 17.40
CA THR A 279 6.66 -14.73 17.08
C THR A 279 6.88 -15.42 15.73
N GLY A 280 5.90 -16.16 15.23
CA GLY A 280 6.03 -16.97 14.03
C GLY A 280 6.71 -18.31 14.26
N GLU A 281 6.96 -18.68 15.52
CA GLU A 281 7.54 -19.97 15.90
C GLU A 281 6.56 -21.11 15.63
N VAL A 282 7.03 -22.17 14.97
CA VAL A 282 6.22 -23.37 14.71
C VAL A 282 6.11 -24.17 16.00
N LEU A 283 4.90 -24.26 16.53
CA LEU A 283 4.59 -24.99 17.76
C LEU A 283 4.35 -26.48 17.49
N LYS A 284 3.71 -26.80 16.36
CA LYS A 284 3.35 -28.18 15.99
C LYS A 284 3.05 -28.30 14.49
N VAL A 285 3.37 -29.46 13.91
CA VAL A 285 2.96 -29.85 12.56
C VAL A 285 2.01 -31.05 12.65
N TYR A 286 0.91 -31.03 11.89
CA TYR A 286 -0.09 -32.11 11.84
C TYR A 286 0.12 -32.95 10.57
N GLU A 287 1.13 -33.83 10.57
CA GLU A 287 1.60 -34.53 9.35
C GLU A 287 0.49 -35.25 8.56
N ASP A 288 -0.46 -35.90 9.25
CA ASP A 288 -1.60 -36.61 8.65
C ASP A 288 -2.58 -35.73 7.87
N THR A 289 -2.39 -34.40 7.91
CA THR A 289 -3.25 -33.44 7.20
C THR A 289 -2.76 -33.08 5.80
N SER A 290 -1.62 -33.63 5.36
CA SER A 290 -1.09 -33.40 4.01
C SER A 290 -1.75 -34.32 2.96
N PRO A 291 -2.13 -33.84 1.76
CA PRO A 291 -2.07 -32.45 1.30
C PRO A 291 -3.32 -31.66 1.74
N ALA A 292 -3.14 -30.68 2.64
CA ALA A 292 -4.24 -29.86 3.13
C ALA A 292 -4.71 -28.91 2.04
N GLN A 293 -6.03 -28.69 1.96
CA GLN A 293 -6.66 -27.80 0.97
C GLN A 293 -7.40 -26.64 1.61
N GLU A 294 -8.05 -26.87 2.75
CA GLU A 294 -8.82 -25.87 3.48
C GLU A 294 -8.71 -26.15 4.97
N VAL A 295 -8.67 -25.06 5.76
CA VAL A 295 -8.66 -25.11 7.22
C VAL A 295 -9.92 -24.41 7.75
N ALA A 296 -10.57 -25.04 8.74
CA ALA A 296 -11.60 -24.43 9.56
C ALA A 296 -11.42 -24.84 11.02
N PHE A 297 -11.82 -23.99 11.96
CA PHE A 297 -11.75 -24.25 13.39
C PHE A 297 -13.08 -23.91 14.06
N ASP A 298 -13.64 -24.83 14.83
CA ASP A 298 -14.81 -24.56 15.67
C ASP A 298 -14.71 -25.38 16.96
N GLN A 299 -15.12 -24.77 18.08
CA GLN A 299 -15.21 -25.41 19.40
C GLN A 299 -14.03 -26.32 19.81
N GLY A 300 -12.79 -25.89 19.54
CA GLY A 300 -11.61 -26.64 19.94
C GLY A 300 -11.25 -27.82 19.01
N VAL A 301 -11.87 -27.90 17.83
CA VAL A 301 -11.59 -28.91 16.81
C VAL A 301 -11.09 -28.23 15.55
N LEU A 302 -10.01 -28.78 14.98
CA LEU A 302 -9.47 -28.37 13.69
C LEU A 302 -10.06 -29.26 12.59
N PHE A 303 -10.77 -28.67 11.65
CA PHE A 303 -11.31 -29.35 10.47
C PHE A 303 -10.43 -29.05 9.28
N VAL A 304 -9.98 -30.09 8.59
CA VAL A 304 -9.10 -29.96 7.42
C VAL A 304 -9.68 -30.75 6.26
N ASN A 305 -9.81 -30.10 5.11
CA ASN A 305 -10.06 -30.81 3.86
C ASN A 305 -8.71 -31.30 3.31
N VAL A 306 -8.54 -32.60 3.16
CA VAL A 306 -7.28 -33.26 2.78
C VAL A 306 -7.47 -34.03 1.49
N GLY A 307 -6.56 -33.85 0.53
CA GLY A 307 -6.56 -34.61 -0.72
C GLY A 307 -6.38 -33.73 -1.96
N ASN A 308 -6.99 -34.15 -3.07
CA ASN A 308 -6.80 -33.52 -4.36
C ASN A 308 -7.46 -32.14 -4.41
N ARG A 309 -6.70 -31.12 -4.85
CA ARG A 309 -7.22 -29.78 -5.11
C ARG A 309 -8.16 -29.72 -6.30
N PHE A 310 -8.92 -28.62 -6.40
CA PHE A 310 -9.70 -28.30 -7.59
C PHE A 310 -8.82 -27.90 -8.79
N ARG A 311 -9.33 -28.08 -10.02
CA ARG A 311 -8.64 -27.85 -11.30
C ARG A 311 -8.24 -26.38 -11.53
N SER A 312 -7.08 -25.96 -11.02
CA SER A 312 -6.62 -24.57 -11.07
C SER A 312 -5.98 -24.17 -12.41
N ALA A 313 -5.50 -25.14 -13.21
CA ALA A 313 -4.81 -24.86 -14.47
C ALA A 313 -5.74 -24.29 -15.56
N ALA A 314 -7.06 -24.42 -15.39
CA ALA A 314 -8.06 -23.77 -16.25
C ALA A 314 -7.98 -22.23 -16.20
N TYR A 315 -7.41 -21.66 -15.13
CA TYR A 315 -7.26 -20.21 -14.93
C TYR A 315 -5.91 -19.68 -15.35
N ASN A 316 -5.02 -20.57 -15.77
CA ASN A 316 -3.68 -20.21 -16.19
C ASN A 316 -3.74 -19.60 -17.59
N ILE A 317 -3.38 -18.31 -17.70
CA ILE A 317 -3.45 -17.56 -18.96
C ILE A 317 -2.51 -18.11 -20.04
N VAL A 318 -1.57 -19.01 -19.70
CA VAL A 318 -0.66 -19.64 -20.67
C VAL A 318 -1.06 -21.07 -21.08
N LYS A 319 -2.19 -21.60 -20.57
CA LYS A 319 -2.67 -22.98 -20.86
C LYS A 319 -3.89 -23.04 -21.79
N THR A 320 -4.33 -21.94 -22.40
CA THR A 320 -5.52 -21.92 -23.28
C THR A 320 -5.24 -22.56 -24.65
N LYS A 321 -5.92 -23.69 -24.93
CA LYS A 321 -5.93 -24.50 -26.18
C LYS A 321 -5.50 -23.75 -27.47
N GLY A 322 -4.20 -23.75 -27.75
CA GLY A 322 -3.64 -23.39 -29.07
C GLY A 322 -3.74 -21.91 -29.49
N ARG A 323 -4.11 -20.99 -28.59
CA ARG A 323 -4.02 -19.55 -28.86
C ARG A 323 -3.21 -18.89 -27.76
N PRO A 324 -2.11 -18.17 -28.09
CA PRO A 324 -1.43 -17.38 -27.09
C PRO A 324 -2.41 -16.31 -26.61
N PHE A 325 -2.63 -16.25 -25.29
CA PHE A 325 -3.47 -15.23 -24.67
C PHE A 325 -2.98 -13.81 -24.97
N VAL A 326 -1.67 -13.69 -25.26
CA VAL A 326 -1.03 -12.51 -25.83
C VAL A 326 -0.85 -12.69 -27.34
N LYS A 327 -1.57 -11.91 -28.16
CA LYS A 327 -1.33 -11.85 -29.61
C LYS A 327 0.11 -11.40 -29.90
N GLY A 328 0.80 -12.05 -30.83
CA GLY A 328 2.12 -11.64 -31.33
C GLY A 328 3.32 -12.34 -30.69
N VAL A 329 3.11 -13.36 -29.85
CA VAL A 329 4.20 -14.13 -29.23
C VAL A 329 4.68 -15.23 -30.18
N ASP A 330 5.90 -15.11 -30.73
CA ASP A 330 6.63 -16.19 -31.43
C ASP A 330 6.83 -17.42 -30.50
N PRO A 331 6.35 -18.61 -30.89
CA PRO A 331 6.51 -19.86 -30.14
C PRO A 331 7.93 -20.44 -30.09
N SER A 332 8.86 -20.01 -30.95
CA SER A 332 10.21 -20.57 -31.11
C SER A 332 11.29 -19.92 -30.23
N GLU A 333 10.96 -18.82 -29.55
CA GLU A 333 11.87 -18.02 -28.72
C GLU A 333 12.06 -18.61 -27.29
N PRO A 334 13.21 -18.39 -26.63
CA PRO A 334 13.46 -18.88 -25.28
C PRO A 334 12.38 -18.40 -24.30
N PHE A 335 12.00 -19.27 -23.38
CA PHE A 335 10.95 -19.09 -22.36
C PHE A 335 9.48 -19.20 -22.83
N HIS A 336 9.17 -19.63 -24.06
CA HIS A 336 7.96 -20.41 -24.49
C HIS A 336 6.56 -20.13 -23.87
N GLY A 337 6.30 -19.00 -23.20
CA GLY A 337 5.23 -18.95 -22.18
C GLY A 337 5.35 -20.04 -21.08
N ALA A 338 6.40 -20.86 -21.12
CA ALA A 338 6.70 -21.96 -20.20
C ALA A 338 7.83 -21.60 -19.23
N GLY A 339 8.63 -20.58 -19.53
CA GLY A 339 9.59 -20.01 -18.57
C GLY A 339 8.93 -19.40 -17.34
N PHE A 340 7.66 -18.98 -17.48
CA PHE A 340 6.82 -18.56 -16.35
C PHE A 340 6.30 -19.73 -15.52
N ARG A 341 6.37 -20.96 -16.01
CA ARG A 341 5.84 -22.15 -15.34
C ARG A 341 6.76 -22.68 -14.22
N ARG A 342 8.04 -22.30 -14.18
CA ARG A 342 9.07 -22.95 -13.35
C ARG A 342 9.71 -22.07 -12.27
N GLY A 343 9.14 -20.90 -11.97
CA GLY A 343 9.74 -19.93 -11.05
C GLY A 343 9.88 -20.42 -9.62
N TYR A 344 8.85 -20.98 -9.00
CA TYR A 344 8.91 -21.69 -7.72
C TYR A 344 7.65 -22.58 -7.64
N ALA A 345 7.79 -23.75 -7.01
CA ALA A 345 6.88 -24.91 -6.93
C ALA A 345 6.81 -25.83 -8.17
N PRO A 346 6.80 -27.16 -7.99
CA PRO A 346 6.32 -28.10 -9.00
C PRO A 346 4.94 -27.65 -9.50
N GLU A 347 4.68 -27.71 -10.82
CA GLU A 347 3.30 -27.60 -11.28
C GLU A 347 2.51 -28.71 -10.59
N ILE A 348 1.62 -28.33 -9.68
CA ILE A 348 0.69 -29.30 -9.13
C ILE A 348 -0.25 -29.71 -10.26
N THR A 349 -0.17 -30.97 -10.66
CA THR A 349 -0.96 -31.52 -11.75
C THR A 349 -2.43 -31.50 -11.36
N ASP A 350 -3.26 -30.85 -12.18
CA ASP A 350 -4.70 -30.96 -12.05
C ASP A 350 -5.12 -32.42 -12.26
N LYS A 351 -5.91 -32.96 -11.34
CA LYS A 351 -6.52 -34.29 -11.49
C LYS A 351 -7.91 -34.16 -12.07
N ASP A 352 -8.21 -34.99 -13.06
CA ASP A 352 -9.60 -35.20 -13.48
C ASP A 352 -10.33 -35.94 -12.34
N ASN A 353 -11.50 -35.43 -11.94
CA ASN A 353 -12.29 -35.91 -10.79
C ASN A 353 -11.51 -35.88 -9.45
N PRO A 354 -11.21 -34.69 -8.89
CA PRO A 354 -10.54 -34.60 -7.60
C PRO A 354 -11.31 -35.34 -6.50
N VAL A 355 -10.56 -35.96 -5.60
CA VAL A 355 -11.05 -36.74 -4.45
C VAL A 355 -10.38 -36.18 -3.21
N SER A 356 -11.17 -35.94 -2.16
CA SER A 356 -10.70 -35.43 -0.88
C SER A 356 -11.46 -36.06 0.28
N VAL A 357 -11.03 -35.81 1.50
CA VAL A 357 -11.75 -36.17 2.73
C VAL A 357 -11.77 -34.97 3.66
N ILE A 358 -12.83 -34.85 4.45
CA ILE A 358 -12.84 -33.91 5.58
C ILE A 358 -12.39 -34.67 6.81
N MET A 359 -11.36 -34.15 7.47
CA MET A 359 -10.78 -34.69 8.69
C MET A 359 -11.05 -33.75 9.87
N ALA A 360 -11.43 -34.30 11.02
CA ALA A 360 -11.44 -33.58 12.28
C ALA A 360 -10.23 -34.00 13.13
N VAL A 361 -9.52 -33.03 13.66
CA VAL A 361 -8.25 -33.21 14.38
C VAL A 361 -8.34 -32.48 15.72
N ASN A 362 -7.87 -33.13 16.78
CA ASN A 362 -7.66 -32.47 18.06
C ASN A 362 -6.42 -31.55 17.93
N PRO A 363 -6.57 -30.22 18.05
CA PRO A 363 -5.45 -29.30 17.84
C PRO A 363 -4.35 -29.47 18.90
N LYS A 364 -4.67 -29.87 20.13
CA LYS A 364 -3.65 -30.06 21.18
C LYS A 364 -2.83 -31.32 20.93
N THR A 365 -3.50 -32.46 20.76
CA THR A 365 -2.81 -33.77 20.65
C THR A 365 -2.36 -34.07 19.22
N GLY A 366 -2.98 -33.48 18.20
CA GLY A 366 -2.79 -33.83 16.80
C GLY A 366 -3.53 -35.11 16.38
N GLN A 367 -4.28 -35.73 17.29
CA GLN A 367 -5.02 -36.95 17.01
C GLN A 367 -6.18 -36.67 16.05
N ARG A 368 -6.24 -37.47 14.97
CA ARG A 368 -7.43 -37.54 14.11
C ARG A 368 -8.60 -38.11 14.92
N LEU A 369 -9.67 -37.31 15.06
CA LEU A 369 -10.90 -37.67 15.74
C LEU A 369 -11.80 -38.53 14.82
N TRP A 370 -11.94 -38.10 13.56
CA TRP A 370 -12.68 -38.82 12.52
C TRP A 370 -12.30 -38.31 11.13
N GLN A 371 -12.69 -39.04 10.09
CA GLN A 371 -12.65 -38.58 8.70
C GLN A 371 -13.89 -39.05 7.92
N THR A 372 -14.29 -38.29 6.89
CA THR A 372 -15.34 -38.73 5.97
C THR A 372 -14.87 -39.89 5.09
N LYS A 373 -15.82 -40.55 4.44
CA LYS A 373 -15.52 -41.34 3.23
C LYS A 373 -14.93 -40.43 2.15
N PRO A 374 -14.20 -40.98 1.16
CA PRO A 374 -13.73 -40.21 0.01
C PRO A 374 -14.86 -39.42 -0.66
N LEU A 375 -14.63 -38.14 -0.88
CA LEU A 375 -15.56 -37.18 -1.47
C LEU A 375 -15.11 -36.87 -2.90
N ASN A 376 -15.93 -37.24 -3.87
CA ASN A 376 -15.70 -36.90 -5.28
C ASN A 376 -16.13 -35.46 -5.54
N ASN A 377 -15.28 -34.68 -6.23
CA ASN A 377 -15.60 -33.33 -6.67
C ASN A 377 -16.15 -32.44 -5.55
N TYR A 378 -15.44 -32.39 -4.41
CA TYR A 378 -15.75 -31.48 -3.31
C TYR A 378 -15.82 -30.03 -3.82
N THR A 379 -16.89 -29.32 -3.44
CA THR A 379 -17.05 -27.91 -3.75
C THR A 379 -16.24 -27.10 -2.76
N ALA A 380 -15.19 -26.43 -3.24
CA ALA A 380 -14.30 -25.61 -2.42
C ALA A 380 -15.08 -24.63 -1.52
N ALA A 381 -14.61 -24.36 -0.31
CA ALA A 381 -15.20 -23.45 0.65
C ALA A 381 -16.66 -23.71 1.07
N SER A 382 -17.21 -24.89 0.74
CA SER A 382 -18.56 -25.27 1.15
C SER A 382 -18.61 -25.82 2.58
N LEU A 383 -17.49 -26.31 3.12
CA LEU A 383 -17.42 -26.77 4.50
C LEU A 383 -17.76 -25.62 5.46
N ALA A 384 -18.92 -25.74 6.11
CA ALA A 384 -19.41 -24.87 7.15
C ALA A 384 -19.61 -25.70 8.42
N VAL A 385 -19.06 -25.25 9.55
CA VAL A 385 -19.13 -25.94 10.84
C VAL A 385 -19.64 -24.98 11.90
N LYS A 386 -20.63 -25.44 12.67
CA LYS A 386 -21.19 -24.71 13.78
C LYS A 386 -21.73 -25.68 14.81
N ARG A 387 -21.13 -25.66 16.00
CA ARG A 387 -21.49 -26.57 17.11
C ARG A 387 -21.33 -28.03 16.66
N GLU A 388 -22.42 -28.80 16.67
CA GLU A 388 -22.39 -30.25 16.48
C GLU A 388 -22.59 -30.68 15.02
N ARG A 389 -22.67 -29.72 14.09
CA ARG A 389 -22.99 -29.96 12.68
C ARG A 389 -21.89 -29.43 11.79
N ALA A 390 -21.46 -30.25 10.84
CA ALA A 390 -20.64 -29.84 9.72
C ALA A 390 -21.42 -30.11 8.42
N VAL A 391 -21.53 -29.11 7.58
CA VAL A 391 -22.23 -29.16 6.29
C VAL A 391 -21.23 -28.89 5.19
N TYR A 392 -21.30 -29.65 4.11
CA TYR A 392 -20.46 -29.46 2.94
C TYR A 392 -21.19 -29.86 1.68
N GLN A 393 -20.66 -29.42 0.54
CA GLN A 393 -21.25 -29.66 -0.77
C GLN A 393 -20.24 -30.36 -1.68
N THR A 394 -20.73 -31.28 -2.51
CA THR A 394 -19.97 -31.89 -3.60
C THR A 394 -20.78 -31.79 -4.90
N ALA A 395 -20.24 -32.27 -6.02
CA ALA A 395 -21.02 -32.41 -7.26
C ALA A 395 -22.26 -33.32 -7.10
N GLU A 396 -22.29 -34.17 -6.08
CA GLU A 396 -23.34 -35.17 -5.84
C GLU A 396 -24.44 -34.67 -4.89
N GLY A 397 -24.29 -33.50 -4.26
CA GLY A 397 -25.30 -32.98 -3.36
C GLY A 397 -24.78 -32.14 -2.20
N LEU A 398 -25.67 -31.94 -1.23
CA LEU A 398 -25.39 -31.26 0.05
C LEU A 398 -25.48 -32.27 1.19
N PHE A 399 -24.48 -32.30 2.06
CA PHE A 399 -24.33 -33.32 3.09
C PHE A 399 -24.17 -32.67 4.46
N CYS A 400 -24.70 -33.33 5.49
CA CYS A 400 -24.44 -32.96 6.87
C CYS A 400 -23.94 -34.16 7.67
N VAL A 401 -22.86 -33.93 8.40
CA VAL A 401 -22.26 -34.90 9.33
C VAL A 401 -22.23 -34.32 10.74
N SER A 402 -22.16 -35.20 11.74
CA SER A 402 -21.84 -34.77 13.10
C SER A 402 -20.42 -34.20 13.13
N ALA A 403 -20.26 -32.96 13.60
CA ALA A 403 -18.94 -32.36 13.78
C ALA A 403 -18.08 -33.12 14.80
N ARG A 404 -18.71 -33.90 15.70
CA ARG A 404 -18.02 -34.69 16.73
C ARG A 404 -17.58 -36.07 16.26
N THR A 405 -18.37 -36.73 15.40
CA THR A 405 -18.11 -38.14 15.04
C THR A 405 -17.92 -38.39 13.54
N GLY A 406 -18.19 -37.41 12.69
CA GLY A 406 -18.16 -37.57 11.23
C GLY A 406 -19.30 -38.42 10.66
N LYS A 407 -20.22 -38.93 11.50
CA LYS A 407 -21.37 -39.72 11.06
C LYS A 407 -22.32 -38.86 10.23
N GLU A 408 -22.70 -39.34 9.04
CA GLU A 408 -23.72 -38.73 8.20
C GLU A 408 -25.06 -38.67 8.97
N LEU A 409 -25.64 -37.47 8.99
CA LEU A 409 -26.91 -37.18 9.64
C LEU A 409 -28.03 -37.10 8.60
N TRP A 410 -27.74 -36.47 7.47
CA TRP A 410 -28.60 -36.43 6.29
C TRP A 410 -27.77 -36.10 5.04
N ALA A 411 -28.31 -36.47 3.88
CA ALA A 411 -27.77 -36.16 2.57
C ALA A 411 -28.90 -35.76 1.61
N ASN A 412 -28.72 -34.63 0.92
CA ASN A 412 -29.60 -34.18 -0.15
C ASN A 412 -28.89 -34.40 -1.49
N ARG A 413 -29.07 -35.60 -2.05
CA ARG A 413 -28.36 -36.06 -3.25
C ARG A 413 -29.03 -35.53 -4.50
N LYS A 414 -28.27 -34.80 -5.31
CA LYS A 414 -28.67 -34.21 -6.59
C LYS A 414 -27.44 -33.72 -7.32
N ASP A 415 -27.52 -33.64 -8.65
CA ASP A 415 -26.44 -33.05 -9.43
C ASP A 415 -26.33 -31.56 -9.14
N ILE A 416 -25.21 -31.15 -8.56
CA ILE A 416 -24.90 -29.74 -8.30
C ILE A 416 -23.84 -29.27 -9.27
N VAL A 417 -24.20 -28.28 -10.09
CA VAL A 417 -23.29 -27.67 -11.05
C VAL A 417 -22.75 -26.36 -10.49
N ASN A 418 -21.42 -26.23 -10.46
CA ASN A 418 -20.75 -24.97 -10.18
C ASN A 418 -20.92 -24.01 -11.37
N ALA A 419 -21.39 -22.78 -11.13
CA ALA A 419 -21.61 -21.79 -12.18
C ALA A 419 -20.30 -21.38 -12.91
N LEU A 420 -20.45 -20.96 -14.18
CA LEU A 420 -19.36 -20.32 -14.92
C LEU A 420 -19.25 -18.84 -14.54
N GLY A 421 -18.02 -18.34 -14.53
CA GLY A 421 -17.74 -16.92 -14.61
C GLY A 421 -18.34 -16.27 -15.87
N HIS A 422 -18.32 -14.94 -15.93
CA HIS A 422 -18.99 -14.15 -16.96
C HIS A 422 -18.40 -14.38 -18.38
N ASP A 423 -17.18 -14.89 -18.53
CA ASP A 423 -16.58 -15.24 -19.85
C ASP A 423 -17.13 -16.55 -20.47
N SER A 424 -18.15 -17.20 -19.88
CA SER A 424 -18.98 -18.26 -20.51
C SER A 424 -18.27 -19.54 -21.02
N LYS A 425 -16.95 -19.67 -20.84
CA LYS A 425 -16.14 -20.78 -21.40
C LYS A 425 -15.28 -21.53 -20.39
N THR A 426 -15.25 -21.10 -19.13
CA THR A 426 -14.40 -21.69 -18.10
C THR A 426 -15.19 -21.89 -16.79
N PRO A 427 -15.25 -23.12 -16.23
CA PRO A 427 -15.75 -23.40 -14.87
C PRO A 427 -15.30 -22.30 -13.90
N GLY A 428 -16.22 -21.53 -13.33
CA GLY A 428 -15.88 -20.37 -12.51
C GLY A 428 -15.07 -20.78 -11.28
N THR A 429 -14.14 -19.94 -10.86
CA THR A 429 -13.39 -20.03 -9.58
C THR A 429 -14.26 -19.82 -8.33
N THR A 430 -15.58 -19.85 -8.49
CA THR A 430 -16.55 -19.33 -7.53
C THR A 430 -17.37 -20.50 -7.01
N PRO A 431 -16.92 -21.19 -5.95
CA PRO A 431 -17.75 -22.22 -5.37
C PRO A 431 -19.07 -21.62 -4.89
N ASN A 432 -20.07 -22.47 -4.88
CA ASN A 432 -21.35 -22.21 -4.25
C ASN A 432 -21.14 -21.78 -2.78
N THR A 433 -21.81 -20.70 -2.39
CA THR A 433 -21.77 -20.21 -1.01
C THR A 433 -22.66 -21.11 -0.15
N VAL A 434 -22.11 -21.68 0.92
CA VAL A 434 -22.86 -22.41 1.96
C VAL A 434 -22.66 -21.70 3.29
N VAL A 435 -23.76 -21.28 3.93
CA VAL A 435 -23.78 -20.62 5.26
C VAL A 435 -24.68 -21.43 6.17
N ILE A 436 -24.31 -21.62 7.44
CA ILE A 436 -25.16 -22.32 8.42
C ILE A 436 -25.49 -21.46 9.63
N THR A 437 -26.71 -21.62 10.13
CA THR A 437 -27.17 -21.01 11.39
C THR A 437 -27.31 -22.10 12.45
N ASP A 438 -28.01 -21.79 13.54
CA ASP A 438 -28.31 -22.77 14.57
C ASP A 438 -29.30 -23.85 14.09
N ASP A 439 -30.09 -23.56 13.06
CA ASP A 439 -31.22 -24.38 12.62
C ASP A 439 -31.40 -24.49 11.09
N LYS A 440 -30.63 -23.74 10.30
CA LYS A 440 -30.77 -23.68 8.83
C LYS A 440 -29.44 -23.76 8.11
N VAL A 441 -29.51 -24.16 6.84
CA VAL A 441 -28.44 -24.08 5.85
C VAL A 441 -28.92 -23.21 4.69
N PHE A 442 -28.12 -22.24 4.29
CA PHE A 442 -28.33 -21.46 3.06
C PHE A 442 -27.27 -21.84 2.04
N ALA A 443 -27.69 -22.37 0.90
CA ALA A 443 -26.80 -22.77 -0.18
C ALA A 443 -27.16 -22.05 -1.48
N VAL A 444 -26.18 -21.43 -2.12
CA VAL A 444 -26.33 -20.89 -3.48
C VAL A 444 -26.06 -22.00 -4.47
N GLU A 445 -26.97 -22.23 -5.41
CA GLU A 445 -26.79 -23.25 -6.44
C GLU A 445 -27.25 -22.71 -7.79
N SER A 446 -26.67 -23.24 -8.86
CA SER A 446 -26.99 -22.85 -10.23
C SER A 446 -27.70 -23.98 -10.97
N LYS A 447 -28.85 -23.68 -11.61
CA LYS A 447 -29.60 -24.68 -12.39
C LYS A 447 -29.10 -24.76 -13.84
N PRO A 448 -28.81 -25.96 -14.38
CA PRO A 448 -28.45 -26.13 -15.79
C PRO A 448 -29.51 -25.55 -16.74
N VAL A 449 -29.08 -25.00 -17.89
CA VAL A 449 -29.98 -24.63 -19.00
C VAL A 449 -29.58 -25.45 -20.23
N GLY A 450 -30.16 -26.66 -20.38
CA GLY A 450 -29.75 -27.64 -21.38
C GLY A 450 -28.32 -28.17 -21.13
N LYS A 451 -27.51 -28.34 -22.18
CA LYS A 451 -26.08 -28.74 -22.07
C LYS A 451 -25.14 -27.59 -21.64
N LYS A 452 -25.66 -26.40 -21.31
CA LYS A 452 -24.86 -25.22 -20.96
C LYS A 452 -24.86 -24.99 -19.45
N VAL A 453 -23.67 -24.78 -18.89
CA VAL A 453 -23.51 -24.33 -17.50
C VAL A 453 -23.92 -22.85 -17.40
N PRO A 454 -24.85 -22.48 -16.51
CA PRO A 454 -25.34 -21.11 -16.35
C PRO A 454 -24.25 -20.16 -15.81
N SER A 455 -24.39 -18.87 -16.10
CA SER A 455 -23.57 -17.83 -15.48
C SER A 455 -23.99 -17.59 -14.04
N VAL A 456 -23.06 -17.16 -13.17
CA VAL A 456 -23.33 -16.80 -11.77
C VAL A 456 -24.48 -15.80 -11.62
N ALA A 457 -24.75 -14.99 -12.65
CA ALA A 457 -25.86 -14.04 -12.70
C ALA A 457 -27.27 -14.67 -12.64
N LYS A 458 -27.41 -15.99 -12.73
CA LYS A 458 -28.70 -16.72 -12.71
C LYS A 458 -28.79 -17.76 -11.57
N SER A 459 -28.17 -17.47 -10.43
CA SER A 459 -28.12 -18.38 -9.28
C SER A 459 -29.41 -18.36 -8.46
N THR A 460 -29.63 -19.38 -7.63
CA THR A 460 -30.74 -19.46 -6.67
C THR A 460 -30.16 -19.75 -5.29
N VAL A 461 -30.64 -19.04 -4.26
CA VAL A 461 -30.36 -19.41 -2.87
C VAL A 461 -31.46 -20.34 -2.37
N TYR A 462 -31.06 -21.43 -1.73
CA TYR A 462 -31.95 -22.41 -1.11
C TYR A 462 -31.74 -22.39 0.39
N ALA A 463 -32.83 -22.43 1.13
CA ALA A 463 -32.81 -22.67 2.56
C ALA A 463 -33.21 -24.11 2.86
N TYR A 464 -32.39 -24.80 3.65
CA TYR A 464 -32.65 -26.14 4.16
C TYR A 464 -32.72 -26.11 5.68
N SER A 465 -33.50 -27.03 6.26
CA SER A 465 -33.46 -27.32 7.69
C SER A 465 -32.13 -28.01 8.01
N LEU A 466 -31.39 -27.50 9.00
CA LEU A 466 -30.14 -28.12 9.46
C LEU A 466 -30.39 -29.46 10.17
N LYS A 467 -31.62 -29.68 10.66
CA LYS A 467 -32.00 -30.90 11.38
C LYS A 467 -32.05 -32.12 10.47
N ASP A 468 -32.63 -31.99 9.28
CA ASP A 468 -33.03 -33.11 8.42
C ASP A 468 -32.74 -32.90 6.92
N GLY A 469 -32.18 -31.74 6.53
CA GLY A 469 -31.85 -31.44 5.14
C GLY A 469 -33.06 -31.11 4.26
N ARG A 470 -34.28 -30.99 4.84
CA ARG A 470 -35.49 -30.66 4.08
C ARG A 470 -35.41 -29.24 3.54
N GLN A 471 -35.68 -29.06 2.25
CA GLN A 471 -35.80 -27.73 1.65
C GLN A 471 -36.99 -26.98 2.28
N LEU A 472 -36.73 -25.78 2.77
CA LEU A 472 -37.73 -24.90 3.39
C LEU A 472 -38.30 -23.94 2.37
N TRP A 473 -37.43 -23.25 1.63
CA TRP A 473 -37.78 -22.26 0.60
C TRP A 473 -36.59 -22.00 -0.33
N GLN A 474 -36.83 -21.26 -1.41
CA GLN A 474 -35.80 -20.80 -2.34
C GLN A 474 -36.09 -19.36 -2.79
N ALA A 475 -35.05 -18.60 -3.15
CA ALA A 475 -35.18 -17.25 -3.68
C ALA A 475 -34.13 -16.98 -4.79
N PRO A 476 -34.40 -16.05 -5.73
CA PRO A 476 -33.40 -15.65 -6.72
C PRO A 476 -32.14 -15.07 -6.06
N ALA A 477 -30.96 -15.36 -6.63
CA ALA A 477 -29.69 -14.79 -6.20
C ALA A 477 -28.92 -14.22 -7.40
N ALA A 478 -28.34 -13.02 -7.24
CA ALA A 478 -27.54 -12.38 -8.27
C ALA A 478 -26.05 -12.63 -8.01
N GLY A 479 -25.29 -12.97 -9.04
CA GLY A 479 -23.84 -13.08 -8.94
C GLY A 479 -23.14 -11.73 -8.94
N ASN A 480 -21.95 -11.68 -8.37
CA ASN A 480 -21.01 -10.58 -8.55
C ASN A 480 -20.24 -10.77 -9.88
N TYR A 481 -19.45 -9.76 -10.29
CA TYR A 481 -18.65 -9.87 -11.51
C TYR A 481 -17.51 -10.86 -11.31
N GLU A 482 -17.58 -12.05 -11.92
CA GLU A 482 -16.62 -13.15 -11.73
C GLU A 482 -16.53 -13.65 -10.26
N ALA A 483 -17.57 -13.44 -9.45
CA ALA A 483 -17.64 -13.86 -8.04
C ALA A 483 -19.03 -14.45 -7.71
N SER A 484 -19.13 -15.41 -6.78
CA SER A 484 -20.38 -16.06 -6.36
C SER A 484 -21.37 -15.05 -5.76
N SER A 485 -22.65 -15.42 -5.70
CA SER A 485 -23.66 -14.63 -5.01
C SER A 485 -23.34 -14.51 -3.52
N ASP A 486 -23.53 -13.30 -3.00
CA ASP A 486 -23.35 -13.04 -1.59
C ASP A 486 -24.57 -13.52 -0.80
N VAL A 487 -24.32 -14.20 0.31
CA VAL A 487 -25.34 -14.65 1.27
C VAL A 487 -24.81 -14.36 2.67
N PHE A 488 -25.58 -13.61 3.45
CA PHE A 488 -25.22 -13.25 4.83
C PHE A 488 -26.40 -13.45 5.76
N TYR A 489 -26.16 -14.06 6.91
CA TYR A 489 -27.19 -14.21 7.95
C TYR A 489 -26.88 -13.29 9.13
N ILE A 490 -27.81 -12.40 9.49
CA ILE A 490 -27.67 -11.52 10.65
C ILE A 490 -29.06 -11.17 11.19
N ASP A 491 -29.21 -11.18 12.51
CA ASP A 491 -30.43 -10.77 13.24
C ASP A 491 -31.73 -11.40 12.67
N GLY A 492 -31.70 -12.73 12.46
CA GLY A 492 -32.86 -13.48 11.96
C GLY A 492 -33.20 -13.26 10.48
N SER A 493 -32.41 -12.45 9.77
CA SER A 493 -32.60 -12.13 8.36
C SER A 493 -31.50 -12.73 7.49
N LEU A 494 -31.86 -13.05 6.24
CA LEU A 494 -30.90 -13.40 5.20
C LEU A 494 -30.75 -12.24 4.23
N TRP A 495 -29.54 -11.72 4.08
CA TRP A 495 -29.19 -10.76 3.06
C TRP A 495 -28.58 -11.46 1.86
N VAL A 496 -29.16 -11.24 0.69
CA VAL A 496 -28.66 -11.72 -0.59
C VAL A 496 -28.19 -10.53 -1.41
N GLY A 497 -26.94 -10.58 -1.86
CA GLY A 497 -26.28 -9.48 -2.57
C GLY A 497 -26.13 -9.69 -4.08
N GLY A 498 -25.56 -8.67 -4.74
CA GLY A 498 -25.18 -8.69 -6.15
C GLY A 498 -25.79 -7.55 -6.97
N GLY A 499 -25.00 -6.95 -7.86
CA GLY A 499 -25.47 -5.95 -8.82
C GLY A 499 -25.84 -4.58 -8.23
N GLY A 500 -25.41 -4.27 -7.00
CA GLY A 500 -25.72 -3.03 -6.28
C GLY A 500 -27.16 -2.91 -5.79
N THR A 501 -27.86 -4.03 -5.57
CA THR A 501 -29.23 -4.05 -5.03
C THR A 501 -29.39 -5.18 -4.00
N PRO A 502 -28.81 -5.04 -2.79
CA PRO A 502 -28.94 -6.08 -1.77
C PRO A 502 -30.39 -6.19 -1.28
N VAL A 503 -30.84 -7.43 -1.10
CA VAL A 503 -32.21 -7.81 -0.71
C VAL A 503 -32.17 -8.55 0.62
N GLN A 504 -32.99 -8.09 1.56
CA GLN A 504 -33.23 -8.72 2.84
C GLN A 504 -34.44 -9.66 2.72
N HIS A 505 -34.26 -10.90 3.16
CA HIS A 505 -35.29 -11.91 3.28
C HIS A 505 -35.47 -12.29 4.74
N ASP A 506 -36.71 -12.60 5.13
CA ASP A 506 -36.96 -13.35 6.36
C ASP A 506 -36.33 -14.73 6.23
N ALA A 507 -35.45 -15.09 7.17
CA ALA A 507 -34.66 -16.31 7.06
C ALA A 507 -35.51 -17.60 7.16
N THR A 508 -36.73 -17.51 7.68
CA THR A 508 -37.62 -18.66 7.89
C THR A 508 -38.55 -18.90 6.71
N THR A 509 -39.06 -17.84 6.10
CA THR A 509 -40.09 -17.90 5.05
C THR A 509 -39.55 -17.58 3.65
N GLY A 510 -38.38 -16.94 3.55
CA GLY A 510 -37.81 -16.46 2.29
C GLY A 510 -38.50 -15.22 1.72
N LYS A 511 -39.52 -14.67 2.40
CA LYS A 511 -40.23 -13.46 1.97
C LYS A 511 -39.29 -12.26 2.03
N VAL A 512 -39.34 -11.42 1.01
CA VAL A 512 -38.58 -10.17 0.96
C VAL A 512 -39.11 -9.22 2.03
N ILE A 513 -38.22 -8.75 2.90
CA ILE A 513 -38.49 -7.73 3.92
C ILE A 513 -38.18 -6.34 3.35
N LYS A 514 -36.99 -6.19 2.76
CA LYS A 514 -36.45 -4.89 2.33
C LYS A 514 -35.50 -5.06 1.15
N THR A 515 -35.43 -4.04 0.30
CA THR A 515 -34.43 -3.92 -0.76
C THR A 515 -33.76 -2.56 -0.66
N ILE A 516 -32.43 -2.52 -0.59
CA ILE A 516 -31.68 -1.25 -0.65
C ILE A 516 -31.25 -1.02 -2.10
N LYS A 517 -31.65 0.12 -2.68
CA LYS A 517 -31.28 0.50 -4.04
C LYS A 517 -30.14 1.51 -4.01
N GLN A 518 -29.01 1.17 -4.62
CA GLN A 518 -27.88 2.08 -4.74
C GLN A 518 -28.09 3.10 -5.86
N GLY A 519 -27.91 4.39 -5.54
CA GLY A 519 -28.00 5.51 -6.47
C GLY A 519 -26.72 5.71 -7.28
N MET A 520 -25.55 5.75 -6.64
CA MET A 520 -24.27 5.90 -7.34
C MET A 520 -23.80 4.56 -7.91
N LYS A 521 -23.78 4.47 -9.25
CA LYS A 521 -23.32 3.24 -9.94
C LYS A 521 -21.96 3.42 -10.61
N GLY A 522 -21.56 4.65 -10.93
CA GLY A 522 -20.31 4.94 -11.63
C GLY A 522 -19.10 5.09 -10.69
N PRO A 523 -17.87 5.08 -11.23
CA PRO A 523 -17.53 4.97 -12.65
C PRO A 523 -17.58 3.54 -13.21
N MET A 524 -17.70 2.50 -12.37
CA MET A 524 -17.48 1.12 -12.83
C MET A 524 -18.75 0.26 -13.04
N SER A 525 -19.93 0.68 -12.58
CA SER A 525 -21.29 0.14 -12.86
C SER A 525 -21.63 -1.29 -12.43
N HIS A 526 -20.72 -2.01 -11.78
CA HIS A 526 -20.93 -3.38 -11.27
C HIS A 526 -20.10 -3.66 -10.00
N ASP A 527 -20.47 -4.65 -9.20
CA ASP A 527 -19.61 -5.11 -8.10
C ASP A 527 -18.33 -5.73 -8.68
N ARG A 528 -17.23 -5.68 -7.93
CA ARG A 528 -15.92 -6.15 -8.36
C ARG A 528 -15.81 -7.69 -8.27
N CYS A 529 -14.64 -8.16 -8.70
CA CYS A 529 -14.12 -9.53 -8.76
C CYS A 529 -13.93 -10.20 -7.38
N TYR A 530 -14.81 -9.97 -6.40
CA TYR A 530 -14.75 -10.56 -5.06
C TYR A 530 -16.13 -10.57 -4.39
N ARG A 531 -16.30 -11.33 -3.31
CA ARG A 531 -17.51 -11.32 -2.48
C ARG A 531 -17.57 -10.08 -1.61
N ASN A 532 -18.76 -9.51 -1.49
CA ASN A 532 -19.00 -8.37 -0.61
C ASN A 532 -19.00 -8.83 0.86
N MET A 533 -19.02 -7.86 1.78
CA MET A 533 -19.03 -8.13 3.22
C MET A 533 -20.16 -7.36 3.89
N ILE A 534 -20.58 -7.79 5.07
CA ILE A 534 -21.54 -7.07 5.89
C ILE A 534 -21.00 -6.89 7.31
N THR A 535 -21.38 -5.79 7.94
CA THR A 535 -21.15 -5.51 9.37
C THR A 535 -22.51 -5.42 10.06
N LYS A 536 -22.54 -5.23 11.38
CA LYS A 536 -23.81 -4.97 12.09
C LYS A 536 -24.57 -3.75 11.54
N LYS A 537 -23.89 -2.80 10.90
CA LYS A 537 -24.48 -1.54 10.41
C LYS A 537 -24.58 -1.44 8.89
N TYR A 538 -23.65 -2.03 8.16
CA TYR A 538 -23.45 -1.74 6.74
C TYR A 538 -23.35 -2.99 5.88
N PHE A 539 -24.05 -2.98 4.75
CA PHE A 539 -23.70 -3.77 3.59
C PHE A 539 -22.57 -3.06 2.85
N ILE A 540 -21.40 -3.71 2.70
CA ILE A 540 -20.21 -3.13 2.08
C ILE A 540 -20.01 -3.76 0.71
N ASN A 541 -20.42 -3.05 -0.34
CA ASN A 541 -20.33 -3.52 -1.72
C ASN A 541 -19.22 -2.82 -2.51
N SER A 542 -19.13 -3.09 -3.82
CA SER A 542 -18.07 -2.49 -4.65
C SER A 542 -18.55 -1.98 -6.01
N LYS A 543 -19.79 -1.50 -6.04
CA LYS A 543 -20.50 -1.10 -7.25
C LYS A 543 -19.84 0.07 -7.98
N THR A 544 -19.39 1.08 -7.23
CA THR A 544 -18.65 2.22 -7.79
C THR A 544 -17.20 1.86 -8.13
N GLY A 545 -16.69 0.74 -7.59
CA GLY A 545 -15.34 0.22 -7.80
C GLY A 545 -14.46 0.23 -6.55
N GLY A 546 -14.85 0.92 -5.48
CA GLY A 546 -14.21 0.91 -4.15
C GLY A 546 -15.08 0.18 -3.11
N ALA A 547 -14.99 0.52 -1.83
CA ALA A 547 -15.89 0.00 -0.79
C ALA A 547 -17.07 0.97 -0.57
N ASP A 548 -18.26 0.61 -1.04
CA ASP A 548 -19.46 1.43 -0.85
C ASP A 548 -20.24 0.95 0.36
N PHE A 549 -20.60 1.87 1.26
CA PHE A 549 -21.31 1.56 2.48
C PHE A 549 -22.80 1.86 2.29
N LEU A 550 -23.63 0.84 2.46
CA LEU A 550 -25.09 0.96 2.49
C LEU A 550 -25.57 0.64 3.90
N ASP A 551 -26.12 1.63 4.58
CA ASP A 551 -26.65 1.46 5.94
C ASP A 551 -27.85 0.51 5.93
N LEU A 552 -27.79 -0.57 6.72
CA LEU A 552 -28.78 -1.64 6.71
C LEU A 552 -30.15 -1.16 7.20
N GLN A 553 -30.18 -0.20 8.14
CA GLN A 553 -31.41 0.29 8.74
C GLN A 553 -32.03 1.42 7.91
N SER A 554 -31.29 2.48 7.63
CA SER A 554 -31.77 3.68 6.94
C SER A 554 -31.71 3.57 5.42
N GLY A 555 -30.86 2.70 4.86
CA GLY A 555 -30.60 2.62 3.41
C GLY A 555 -29.72 3.75 2.88
N VAL A 556 -29.17 4.62 3.75
CA VAL A 556 -28.27 5.70 3.35
C VAL A 556 -27.03 5.14 2.66
N GLU A 557 -26.70 5.69 1.50
CA GLU A 557 -25.55 5.33 0.68
C GLU A 557 -24.37 6.26 0.94
N MET A 558 -23.18 5.67 1.12
CA MET A 558 -21.93 6.39 1.26
C MET A 558 -20.85 5.74 0.38
N PRO A 559 -20.74 6.15 -0.90
CA PRO A 559 -19.85 5.50 -1.84
C PRO A 559 -18.39 5.94 -1.64
N HIS A 560 -17.46 4.98 -1.53
CA HIS A 560 -16.01 5.23 -1.37
C HIS A 560 -15.20 4.54 -2.45
N HIS A 561 -15.47 4.95 -3.69
CA HIS A 561 -14.84 4.45 -4.90
C HIS A 561 -13.30 4.39 -4.90
N TRP A 562 -12.62 5.10 -3.98
CA TRP A 562 -11.17 5.28 -3.90
C TRP A 562 -10.50 4.29 -2.91
N THR A 563 -11.28 3.49 -2.18
CA THR A 563 -10.84 2.52 -1.15
C THR A 563 -10.85 1.07 -1.65
N ARG A 564 -10.46 0.87 -2.90
CA ARG A 564 -10.62 -0.40 -3.61
C ARG A 564 -9.69 -1.51 -3.09
N GLY A 565 -10.28 -2.65 -2.72
CA GLY A 565 -9.54 -3.89 -2.49
C GLY A 565 -9.08 -4.62 -3.78
N GLY A 566 -8.06 -5.45 -3.64
CA GLY A 566 -7.54 -6.34 -4.68
C GLY A 566 -8.59 -7.33 -5.21
N CYS A 567 -8.46 -7.72 -6.49
CA CYS A 567 -9.34 -8.74 -7.07
C CYS A 567 -9.22 -10.08 -6.32
N GLY A 568 -10.31 -10.83 -6.24
CA GLY A 568 -10.39 -12.11 -5.55
C GLY A 568 -10.61 -11.99 -4.04
N LEU A 569 -9.93 -11.04 -3.37
CA LEU A 569 -9.97 -10.91 -1.90
C LEU A 569 -10.90 -9.78 -1.40
N GLY A 570 -10.82 -8.59 -2.00
CA GLY A 570 -11.62 -7.44 -1.57
C GLY A 570 -11.08 -6.71 -0.34
N VAL A 571 -11.99 -6.19 0.48
CA VAL A 571 -11.73 -5.49 1.75
C VAL A 571 -12.06 -6.39 2.94
N LEU A 572 -11.50 -6.10 4.11
CA LEU A 572 -11.71 -6.86 5.34
C LEU A 572 -12.16 -5.91 6.47
N PRO A 573 -13.41 -6.01 6.96
CA PRO A 573 -13.86 -5.26 8.13
C PRO A 573 -13.55 -6.03 9.43
N ALA A 574 -12.66 -5.50 10.28
CA ALA A 574 -12.34 -6.08 11.59
C ALA A 574 -11.61 -5.06 12.49
N ASN A 575 -11.63 -5.27 13.81
CA ASN A 575 -10.97 -4.44 14.83
C ASN A 575 -11.45 -2.98 14.87
N GLY A 576 -12.68 -2.69 14.43
CA GLY A 576 -13.16 -1.33 14.23
C GLY A 576 -12.57 -0.63 12.99
N LEU A 577 -11.81 -1.36 12.15
CA LEU A 577 -11.09 -0.84 10.99
C LEU A 577 -11.54 -1.51 9.69
N LEU A 578 -11.41 -0.79 8.58
CA LEU A 578 -11.54 -1.35 7.23
C LEU A 578 -10.15 -1.53 6.61
N TYR A 579 -9.75 -2.78 6.39
CA TYR A 579 -8.51 -3.09 5.69
C TYR A 579 -8.75 -3.18 4.17
N SER A 580 -7.90 -2.51 3.39
CA SER A 580 -7.96 -2.54 1.93
C SER A 580 -6.61 -2.92 1.35
N THR A 581 -6.64 -3.89 0.43
CA THR A 581 -5.44 -4.49 -0.15
C THR A 581 -4.98 -3.77 -1.42
N PRO A 582 -3.68 -3.83 -1.76
CA PRO A 582 -3.14 -3.27 -3.00
C PRO A 582 -3.90 -3.72 -4.26
N TYR A 583 -4.13 -2.78 -5.17
CA TYR A 583 -4.85 -3.00 -6.42
C TYR A 583 -3.92 -2.88 -7.64
N SER A 584 -4.36 -3.41 -8.78
CA SER A 584 -3.63 -3.31 -10.06
C SER A 584 -4.39 -2.52 -11.15
N CYS A 585 -5.61 -2.02 -10.87
CA CYS A 585 -6.47 -1.34 -11.85
C CYS A 585 -6.08 0.12 -12.14
N SER A 586 -6.16 0.55 -13.41
CA SER A 586 -5.80 1.92 -13.85
C SER A 586 -6.93 2.96 -13.78
N CYS A 587 -8.18 2.53 -13.64
CA CYS A 587 -9.37 3.39 -13.84
C CYS A 587 -9.43 4.62 -12.92
N SER A 588 -8.63 4.66 -11.85
CA SER A 588 -8.71 5.70 -10.83
C SER A 588 -7.39 6.01 -10.11
N LEU A 589 -6.24 5.80 -10.77
CA LEU A 589 -4.91 6.02 -10.19
C LEU A 589 -4.68 7.46 -9.68
N GLY A 590 -5.43 8.42 -10.22
CA GLY A 590 -5.42 9.81 -9.78
C GLY A 590 -5.80 9.98 -8.30
N SER A 591 -6.77 9.21 -7.80
CA SER A 591 -7.34 9.37 -6.46
C SER A 591 -7.25 8.14 -5.55
N MET A 592 -7.10 6.93 -6.11
CA MET A 592 -6.96 5.71 -5.29
C MET A 592 -5.66 5.73 -4.49
N PHE A 593 -5.78 5.39 -3.21
CA PHE A 593 -4.69 5.34 -2.25
C PHE A 593 -3.94 4.00 -2.35
N GLN A 594 -2.61 4.04 -2.44
CA GLN A 594 -1.76 2.86 -2.68
C GLN A 594 -1.44 2.13 -1.37
N GLY A 595 -0.91 0.92 -1.46
CA GLY A 595 -0.48 0.14 -0.30
C GLY A 595 -1.55 -0.74 0.33
N MET A 596 -1.14 -1.47 1.37
CA MET A 596 -2.03 -2.10 2.32
C MET A 596 -2.46 -1.03 3.33
N ASN A 597 -3.75 -0.82 3.48
CA ASN A 597 -4.28 0.31 4.24
C ASN A 597 -5.26 -0.15 5.31
N ALA A 598 -5.22 0.47 6.48
CA ALA A 598 -6.30 0.42 7.46
C ALA A 598 -6.96 1.79 7.59
N TYR A 599 -8.27 1.82 7.44
CA TYR A 599 -9.08 3.03 7.59
C TYR A 599 -9.94 2.97 8.84
N ALA A 600 -10.07 4.12 9.51
CA ALA A 600 -10.99 4.32 10.62
C ALA A 600 -12.17 5.19 10.19
N SER A 601 -13.34 4.89 10.75
CA SER A 601 -14.54 5.72 10.65
C SER A 601 -14.48 6.87 11.66
N ILE A 602 -15.37 7.86 11.52
CA ILE A 602 -15.63 8.86 12.56
C ILE A 602 -17.11 8.77 12.92
N PRO A 603 -17.46 8.47 14.18
CA PRO A 603 -18.85 8.45 14.63
C PRO A 603 -19.60 9.74 14.29
N GLY A 604 -20.86 9.62 13.86
CA GLY A 604 -21.74 10.75 13.57
C GLY A 604 -21.66 11.31 12.14
N LEU A 605 -20.67 10.93 11.32
CA LEU A 605 -20.58 11.39 9.93
C LEU A 605 -21.45 10.53 8.99
N ALA A 606 -22.74 10.88 8.90
CA ALA A 606 -23.75 10.11 8.14
C ALA A 606 -23.82 10.39 6.63
N LYS A 607 -22.99 11.29 6.09
CA LYS A 607 -22.94 11.63 4.66
C LYS A 607 -21.51 11.61 4.13
N SER A 608 -21.35 11.39 2.82
CA SER A 608 -20.02 11.30 2.18
C SER A 608 -19.26 12.62 2.18
N ASP A 609 -19.97 13.72 1.96
CA ASP A 609 -19.45 15.09 1.95
C ASP A 609 -19.39 15.75 3.34
N ALA A 610 -19.77 15.01 4.40
CA ALA A 610 -19.70 15.52 5.76
C ALA A 610 -18.24 15.93 6.08
N PRO A 611 -18.03 17.17 6.57
CA PRO A 611 -16.69 17.66 6.85
C PRO A 611 -16.07 16.87 8.00
N VAL A 612 -14.82 16.47 7.83
CA VAL A 612 -14.04 15.87 8.92
C VAL A 612 -13.53 17.00 9.83
N PRO A 613 -13.83 16.99 11.13
CA PRO A 613 -13.34 18.01 12.05
C PRO A 613 -11.81 17.96 12.16
N VAL A 614 -11.15 19.05 11.79
CA VAL A 614 -9.70 19.23 11.94
C VAL A 614 -9.44 20.59 12.57
N VAL A 615 -8.95 20.59 13.82
CA VAL A 615 -8.58 21.82 14.51
C VAL A 615 -7.24 22.30 13.97
N ARG A 616 -7.26 23.45 13.29
CA ARG A 616 -6.09 24.11 12.71
C ARG A 616 -5.54 25.15 13.67
N SER A 617 -4.23 25.20 13.80
CA SER A 617 -3.52 26.16 14.64
C SER A 617 -2.18 26.46 13.99
N VAL A 618 -2.07 27.65 13.39
CA VAL A 618 -0.87 28.11 12.71
C VAL A 618 0.25 28.27 13.73
N ARG A 619 1.29 27.43 13.61
CA ARG A 619 2.50 27.49 14.42
C ARG A 619 3.69 27.81 13.53
N LEU A 620 4.41 28.85 13.92
CA LEU A 620 5.66 29.28 13.32
C LEU A 620 6.71 29.32 14.43
N ASP A 621 7.52 28.28 14.51
CA ASP A 621 8.59 28.21 15.51
C ASP A 621 9.82 28.88 14.92
N LYS A 622 10.29 29.93 15.60
CA LYS A 622 11.51 30.67 15.23
C LYS A 622 12.72 29.95 15.80
N GLY A 623 13.68 29.63 14.93
CA GLY A 623 14.94 29.01 15.32
C GLY A 623 16.03 30.03 15.65
N PRO A 624 17.23 29.56 16.03
CA PRO A 624 18.34 30.42 16.44
C PRO A 624 18.88 31.33 15.33
N ALA A 625 18.60 31.03 14.06
CA ALA A 625 18.99 31.90 12.93
C ALA A 625 17.84 32.81 12.44
N TYR A 626 16.71 32.86 13.17
CA TYR A 626 15.59 33.73 12.80
C TYR A 626 15.98 35.20 12.93
N GLY A 627 15.68 36.03 11.93
CA GLY A 627 16.01 37.45 11.93
C GLY A 627 17.46 37.78 11.53
N GLU A 628 18.39 36.83 11.69
CA GLU A 628 19.74 36.90 11.08
C GLU A 628 19.73 36.51 9.59
N ALA A 629 18.65 35.86 9.15
CA ALA A 629 18.47 35.41 7.77
C ALA A 629 18.06 36.57 6.86
N GLY A 630 19.03 37.38 6.43
CA GLY A 630 18.92 38.10 5.17
C GLY A 630 19.00 37.13 3.98
N TYR A 631 18.47 37.50 2.81
CA TYR A 631 18.71 36.72 1.60
C TYR A 631 20.21 36.60 1.35
N GLY A 632 20.72 35.37 1.33
CA GLY A 632 22.08 35.06 0.91
C GLY A 632 22.20 34.95 -0.60
N LYS A 633 23.30 34.36 -1.08
CA LYS A 633 23.57 34.23 -2.51
C LYS A 633 22.48 33.40 -3.22
N PRO A 634 21.85 33.88 -4.31
CA PRO A 634 20.96 33.07 -5.13
C PRO A 634 21.71 31.88 -5.74
N ALA A 635 20.98 30.87 -6.20
CA ALA A 635 21.58 29.76 -6.94
C ALA A 635 22.24 30.31 -8.21
N GLY A 636 23.44 29.79 -8.52
CA GLY A 636 24.12 30.07 -9.78
C GLY A 636 23.43 29.41 -10.98
N THR A 637 23.77 29.84 -12.19
CA THR A 637 23.24 29.24 -13.42
C THR A 637 23.66 27.79 -13.62
N GLY A 638 24.82 27.38 -13.08
CA GLY A 638 25.30 26.00 -13.10
C GLY A 638 24.83 25.13 -11.93
N ASP A 639 24.03 25.67 -10.99
CA ASP A 639 23.54 24.93 -9.83
C ASP A 639 22.34 24.03 -10.19
N TRP A 640 22.05 23.07 -9.30
CA TRP A 640 20.86 22.22 -9.30
C TRP A 640 20.04 22.47 -8.02
N PRO A 641 19.38 23.65 -7.89
CA PRO A 641 18.88 24.16 -6.61
C PRO A 641 17.61 23.48 -6.10
N THR A 642 16.94 22.67 -6.92
CA THR A 642 15.67 22.03 -6.53
C THR A 642 15.59 20.59 -7.05
N TYR A 643 14.62 19.82 -6.58
CA TYR A 643 14.33 18.50 -7.16
C TYR A 643 14.12 18.60 -8.68
N ARG A 644 14.88 17.80 -9.43
CA ARG A 644 14.96 17.82 -10.91
C ARG A 644 15.30 19.21 -11.47
N CYS A 645 16.28 19.87 -10.85
CA CYS A 645 16.88 21.16 -11.20
C CYS A 645 16.01 22.39 -10.91
N ASN A 646 14.78 22.45 -11.43
CA ASN A 646 13.96 23.67 -11.40
C ASN A 646 12.48 23.39 -11.06
N GLY A 647 11.68 24.45 -10.97
CA GLY A 647 10.26 24.36 -10.64
C GLY A 647 9.41 23.56 -11.65
N ALA A 648 9.82 23.47 -12.91
CA ALA A 648 9.18 22.62 -13.91
C ALA A 648 9.53 21.12 -13.76
N ARG A 649 10.48 20.82 -12.86
CA ARG A 649 11.02 19.46 -12.63
C ARG A 649 11.60 18.87 -13.91
N SER A 650 12.25 19.70 -14.73
CA SER A 650 12.66 19.32 -16.09
C SER A 650 13.70 18.21 -16.10
N GLY A 651 14.59 18.14 -15.10
CA GLY A 651 15.77 17.28 -15.10
C GLY A 651 16.84 17.73 -16.10
N ILE A 652 16.87 19.02 -16.43
CA ILE A 652 17.84 19.64 -17.34
C ILE A 652 18.76 20.54 -16.53
N ALA A 653 20.07 20.30 -16.61
CA ALA A 653 21.09 21.11 -15.96
C ALA A 653 21.22 22.49 -16.65
N GLY A 654 21.59 23.51 -15.89
CA GLY A 654 21.84 24.84 -16.43
C GLY A 654 23.21 25.00 -17.11
N SER A 655 24.09 24.01 -17.00
CA SER A 655 25.41 23.96 -17.64
C SER A 655 25.59 22.68 -18.45
N ALA A 656 26.31 22.77 -19.58
CA ALA A 656 26.72 21.60 -20.35
C ALA A 656 27.71 20.73 -19.57
N MET A 657 27.77 19.44 -19.92
CA MET A 657 28.70 18.49 -19.32
C MET A 657 29.19 17.51 -20.38
N ASP A 658 30.47 17.17 -20.32
CA ASP A 658 31.06 16.17 -21.20
C ASP A 658 30.63 14.76 -20.84
N ALA A 659 30.68 13.86 -21.83
CA ALA A 659 30.44 12.45 -21.61
C ALA A 659 31.60 11.73 -20.92
N SER A 660 32.85 12.23 -20.97
CA SER A 660 34.05 11.59 -20.40
C SER A 660 34.35 12.11 -18.99
N LEU A 661 34.21 11.24 -17.99
CA LEU A 661 34.25 11.57 -16.57
C LEU A 661 35.08 10.54 -15.80
N THR A 662 35.62 10.95 -14.66
CA THR A 662 36.24 10.07 -13.66
C THR A 662 35.47 10.15 -12.35
N LYS A 663 35.45 9.06 -11.58
CA LYS A 663 34.87 9.04 -10.24
C LYS A 663 35.77 9.87 -9.33
N ARG A 664 35.26 10.97 -8.78
CA ARG A 664 35.99 11.94 -7.97
C ARG A 664 36.05 11.53 -6.50
N TRP A 665 34.90 11.16 -5.95
CA TRP A 665 34.76 10.74 -4.56
C TRP A 665 33.49 9.91 -4.34
N THR A 666 33.48 9.20 -3.22
CA THR A 666 32.35 8.38 -2.74
C THR A 666 32.17 8.63 -1.24
N VAL A 667 30.92 8.74 -0.78
CA VAL A 667 30.57 8.83 0.65
C VAL A 667 29.39 7.92 0.95
N THR A 668 29.37 7.33 2.14
CA THR A 668 28.28 6.46 2.61
C THR A 668 27.51 7.17 3.72
N LEU A 669 26.19 7.22 3.57
CA LEU A 669 25.27 7.73 4.57
C LEU A 669 24.65 6.58 5.38
N PRO A 670 24.22 6.80 6.64
CA PRO A 670 23.64 5.76 7.51
C PRO A 670 22.32 5.15 7.02
N SER A 671 21.68 5.76 6.03
CA SER A 671 20.44 5.25 5.47
C SER A 671 20.36 5.59 3.99
N ARG A 672 19.43 4.92 3.30
CA ARG A 672 19.21 5.13 1.87
C ARG A 672 18.94 6.62 1.55
N PRO A 673 19.70 7.24 0.64
CA PRO A 673 19.53 8.63 0.25
C PRO A 673 18.27 8.88 -0.58
N SER A 674 17.78 10.13 -0.56
CA SER A 674 16.89 10.68 -1.58
C SER A 674 17.67 11.09 -2.83
N ALA A 675 16.98 11.64 -3.84
CA ALA A 675 17.64 12.51 -4.83
C ALA A 675 18.34 13.71 -4.14
N VAL A 676 19.18 14.43 -4.88
CA VAL A 676 20.05 15.48 -4.31
C VAL A 676 19.77 16.87 -4.89
N THR A 677 20.15 17.89 -4.12
CA THR A 677 20.20 19.29 -4.54
C THR A 677 21.64 19.78 -4.42
N SER A 678 22.15 20.49 -5.42
CA SER A 678 23.50 21.06 -5.39
C SER A 678 23.43 22.55 -5.65
N ALA A 679 23.81 23.37 -4.68
CA ALA A 679 23.81 24.83 -4.81
C ALA A 679 24.73 25.48 -3.78
N GLY A 680 25.30 26.64 -4.12
CA GLY A 680 26.12 27.41 -3.19
C GLY A 680 27.34 26.63 -2.65
N GLY A 681 27.95 25.78 -3.49
CA GLY A 681 29.11 24.96 -3.15
C GLY A 681 28.82 23.72 -2.29
N ARG A 682 27.54 23.37 -2.09
CA ARG A 682 27.11 22.28 -1.22
C ARG A 682 26.18 21.32 -1.94
N LEU A 683 26.28 20.05 -1.56
CA LEU A 683 25.35 18.98 -1.90
C LEU A 683 24.45 18.68 -0.70
N PHE A 684 23.14 18.75 -0.90
CA PHE A 684 22.13 18.45 0.10
C PHE A 684 21.48 17.11 -0.19
N VAL A 685 21.58 16.17 0.77
CA VAL A 685 21.11 14.79 0.63
C VAL A 685 20.32 14.37 1.86
N CYS A 686 19.13 13.80 1.68
CA CYS A 686 18.32 13.32 2.79
C CYS A 686 18.58 11.83 3.02
N GLY A 687 19.01 11.45 4.21
CA GLY A 687 18.92 10.07 4.69
C GLY A 687 17.48 9.79 5.10
N VAL A 688 16.72 9.14 4.23
CA VAL A 688 15.25 9.12 4.31
C VAL A 688 14.76 8.49 5.62
N ASP A 689 15.27 7.30 5.94
CA ASP A 689 14.86 6.54 7.12
C ASP A 689 15.65 6.95 8.38
N ALA A 690 16.76 7.69 8.22
CA ALA A 690 17.49 8.33 9.33
C ALA A 690 16.94 9.71 9.72
N HIS A 691 15.87 10.19 9.07
CA HIS A 691 15.20 11.48 9.34
C HIS A 691 16.16 12.68 9.28
N THR A 692 17.23 12.59 8.48
CA THR A 692 18.34 13.55 8.57
C THR A 692 18.68 14.12 7.20
N LEU A 693 18.75 15.45 7.12
CA LEU A 693 19.32 16.17 5.99
C LEU A 693 20.82 16.35 6.24
N TYR A 694 21.64 15.97 5.26
CA TYR A 694 23.09 16.16 5.25
C TYR A 694 23.46 17.25 4.24
N ALA A 695 24.36 18.14 4.63
CA ALA A 695 25.08 19.00 3.70
C ALA A 695 26.52 18.52 3.58
N LEU A 696 26.92 18.25 2.36
CA LEU A 696 28.24 17.77 1.99
C LEU A 696 28.92 18.81 1.11
N ASN A 697 30.23 18.91 1.19
CA ASN A 697 31.01 19.70 0.27
C ASN A 697 30.97 19.06 -1.13
N CYS A 698 30.73 19.85 -2.17
CA CYS A 698 30.59 19.29 -3.53
C CYS A 698 31.93 18.82 -4.14
N ILE A 699 33.06 19.32 -3.65
CA ILE A 699 34.40 19.05 -4.18
C ILE A 699 34.93 17.69 -3.70
N ASP A 700 34.77 17.39 -2.41
CA ASP A 700 35.36 16.20 -1.77
C ASP A 700 34.35 15.26 -1.08
N GLY A 701 33.07 15.63 -0.99
CA GLY A 701 32.04 14.84 -0.32
C GLY A 701 32.06 14.91 1.22
N GLY A 702 32.93 15.72 1.80
CA GLY A 702 33.07 15.90 3.24
C GLY A 702 31.79 16.46 3.88
N LYS A 703 31.37 15.89 5.00
CA LYS A 703 30.17 16.36 5.72
C LYS A 703 30.46 17.70 6.41
N GLU A 704 29.73 18.74 6.00
CA GLU A 704 29.80 20.06 6.63
C GLU A 704 28.85 20.18 7.83
N TRP A 705 27.60 19.78 7.64
CA TRP A 705 26.60 19.78 8.71
C TRP A 705 25.48 18.76 8.47
N SER A 706 24.68 18.51 9.50
CA SER A 706 23.48 17.66 9.40
C SER A 706 22.36 18.17 10.31
N PHE A 707 21.11 18.01 9.89
CA PHE A 707 19.92 18.40 10.64
C PHE A 707 18.91 17.26 10.71
N THR A 708 18.46 16.89 11.91
CA THR A 708 17.55 15.75 12.13
C THR A 708 16.15 16.23 12.49
N THR A 709 15.14 15.78 11.74
CA THR A 709 13.71 16.05 11.96
C THR A 709 13.03 14.95 12.79
N ASP A 710 11.74 15.12 13.06
CA ASP A 710 10.96 14.19 13.89
C ASP A 710 10.43 12.99 13.07
N GLY A 711 10.50 13.08 11.74
CA GLY A 711 10.05 12.06 10.79
C GLY A 711 10.88 12.09 9.51
N ARG A 712 10.59 11.16 8.59
CA ARG A 712 11.31 10.99 7.32
C ARG A 712 11.31 12.24 6.44
N ILE A 713 12.40 12.42 5.69
CA ILE A 713 12.51 13.40 4.61
C ILE A 713 12.70 12.61 3.32
N ASP A 714 11.70 12.60 2.44
CA ASP A 714 11.57 11.62 1.36
C ASP A 714 12.06 12.10 -0.02
N SER A 715 12.39 13.39 -0.14
CA SER A 715 12.90 14.02 -1.36
C SER A 715 13.82 15.20 -1.02
N PRO A 716 14.66 15.70 -1.96
CA PRO A 716 15.66 16.71 -1.64
C PRO A 716 15.05 18.08 -1.30
N PRO A 717 15.78 18.94 -0.56
CA PRO A 717 15.34 20.28 -0.24
C PRO A 717 15.33 21.20 -1.48
N THR A 718 14.81 22.41 -1.31
CA THR A 718 14.90 23.49 -2.29
C THR A 718 15.80 24.59 -1.74
N TYR A 719 16.88 24.88 -2.45
CA TYR A 719 17.75 26.01 -2.17
C TYR A 719 17.17 27.29 -2.79
N HIS A 720 17.04 28.35 -2.00
CA HIS A 720 16.67 29.67 -2.48
C HIS A 720 17.37 30.74 -1.64
N ARG A 721 18.25 31.52 -2.29
CA ARG A 721 18.93 32.69 -1.70
C ARG A 721 19.56 32.41 -0.32
N GLY A 722 20.43 31.40 -0.23
CA GLY A 722 21.16 31.04 0.99
C GLY A 722 20.35 30.27 2.03
N MET A 723 19.10 29.92 1.74
CA MET A 723 18.25 29.09 2.59
C MET A 723 17.92 27.76 1.91
N VAL A 724 17.70 26.72 2.71
CA VAL A 724 17.20 25.42 2.26
C VAL A 724 15.86 25.11 2.90
N PHE A 725 14.86 24.91 2.05
CA PHE A 725 13.48 24.64 2.44
C PHE A 725 13.11 23.20 2.17
N PHE A 726 12.49 22.53 3.13
CA PHE A 726 12.00 21.17 2.91
C PHE A 726 10.86 20.78 3.85
N GLY A 727 9.96 19.95 3.35
CA GLY A 727 8.97 19.29 4.20
C GLY A 727 9.54 18.05 4.91
N SER A 728 8.86 17.62 5.96
CA SER A 728 9.07 16.31 6.55
C SER A 728 7.74 15.59 6.72
N ARG A 729 7.83 14.25 6.75
CA ARG A 729 6.72 13.37 7.05
C ARG A 729 6.20 13.53 8.49
N ASP A 730 6.89 14.28 9.35
CA ASP A 730 6.39 14.76 10.65
C ASP A 730 5.31 15.87 10.56
N GLY A 731 5.04 16.37 9.36
CA GLY A 731 4.02 17.39 9.09
C GLY A 731 4.53 18.84 9.18
N TRP A 732 5.83 19.05 9.37
CA TRP A 732 6.43 20.37 9.36
C TRP A 732 7.05 20.71 7.99
N LEU A 733 7.05 22.00 7.68
CA LEU A 733 7.99 22.62 6.75
C LEU A 733 9.15 23.20 7.57
N TYR A 734 10.38 22.99 7.11
CA TYR A 734 11.61 23.52 7.70
C TYR A 734 12.30 24.51 6.75
N CYS A 735 12.90 25.55 7.33
CA CYS A 735 13.82 26.46 6.67
C CYS A 735 15.13 26.51 7.48
N LEU A 736 16.24 26.12 6.86
CA LEU A 736 17.57 26.22 7.45
C LEU A 736 18.44 27.20 6.65
N ARG A 737 19.43 27.80 7.31
CA ARG A 737 20.51 28.50 6.63
C ARG A 737 21.41 27.48 5.93
N ALA A 738 21.65 27.67 4.64
CA ALA A 738 22.39 26.69 3.83
C ALA A 738 23.86 26.54 4.27
N GLY A 739 24.46 27.59 4.81
CA GLY A 739 25.88 27.62 5.19
C GLY A 739 26.24 26.76 6.41
N ASP A 740 25.35 26.65 7.39
CA ASP A 740 25.65 26.00 8.67
C ASP A 740 24.53 25.11 9.23
N GLY A 741 23.41 24.98 8.50
CA GLY A 741 22.29 24.12 8.88
C GLY A 741 21.48 24.62 10.08
N LYS A 742 21.71 25.85 10.57
CA LYS A 742 20.93 26.39 11.68
C LYS A 742 19.49 26.65 11.25
N LEU A 743 18.54 26.29 12.11
CA LEU A 743 17.12 26.50 11.90
C LEU A 743 16.81 28.00 11.89
N VAL A 744 16.23 28.47 10.79
CA VAL A 744 15.66 29.81 10.67
C VAL A 744 14.24 29.76 11.23
N TYR A 745 13.37 28.95 10.64
CA TYR A 745 12.03 28.69 11.17
C TYR A 745 11.51 27.31 10.75
N ARG A 746 10.46 26.85 11.43
CA ARG A 746 9.59 25.78 10.92
C ARG A 746 8.12 26.16 11.02
N PHE A 747 7.33 25.70 10.08
CA PHE A 747 5.91 26.02 9.96
C PHE A 747 5.05 24.76 10.00
N ARG A 748 3.94 24.81 10.75
CA ARG A 748 2.90 23.78 10.75
C ARG A 748 1.57 24.33 11.22
N ASP A 749 0.51 23.93 10.54
CA ASP A 749 -0.86 24.40 10.83
C ASP A 749 -1.81 23.26 11.25
N LEU A 750 -1.51 22.01 10.86
CA LEU A 750 -2.34 20.83 11.15
C LEU A 750 -1.95 20.17 12.48
N PRO A 751 -2.88 19.52 13.20
CA PRO A 751 -2.64 19.02 14.55
C PRO A 751 -1.64 17.85 14.58
N ASN A 752 -1.09 17.58 15.78
CA ASN A 752 -0.30 16.38 16.02
C ASN A 752 -1.21 15.14 15.96
N ARG A 753 -1.04 14.31 14.93
CA ARG A 753 -1.63 12.98 14.86
C ARG A 753 -0.65 12.07 14.11
N LEU A 754 0.18 11.35 14.85
CA LEU A 754 1.10 10.37 14.31
C LEU A 754 0.38 9.05 14.06
N ILE A 755 0.64 8.48 12.89
CA ILE A 755 0.22 7.15 12.46
C ILE A 755 1.45 6.37 12.01
N CYS A 756 1.30 5.06 11.85
CA CYS A 756 2.34 4.25 11.23
C CYS A 756 2.19 4.25 9.70
N ALA A 757 3.28 4.52 8.99
CA ALA A 757 3.36 4.51 7.54
C ALA A 757 4.66 3.83 7.10
N TYR A 758 4.57 2.67 6.45
CA TYR A 758 5.70 1.86 5.98
C TYR A 758 6.71 1.57 7.11
N GLY A 759 6.20 1.14 8.27
CA GLY A 759 6.99 0.80 9.46
C GLY A 759 7.57 1.97 10.24
N GLN A 760 7.22 3.22 9.88
CA GLN A 760 7.71 4.45 10.52
C GLN A 760 6.56 5.32 11.05
N LEU A 761 6.82 6.13 12.07
CA LEU A 761 5.85 7.10 12.56
C LEU A 761 5.85 8.36 11.69
N GLU A 762 4.68 8.74 11.19
CA GLU A 762 4.47 9.93 10.36
C GLU A 762 3.22 10.69 10.79
N SER A 763 3.19 12.00 10.56
CA SER A 763 1.97 12.79 10.65
C SER A 763 0.90 12.25 9.70
N ALA A 764 -0.36 12.27 10.11
CA ALA A 764 -1.54 12.04 9.27
C ALA A 764 -1.58 13.03 8.07
N TRP A 765 -0.94 14.19 8.22
CA TRP A 765 -0.74 15.19 7.16
C TRP A 765 0.76 15.44 6.90
N PRO A 766 1.43 14.53 6.18
CA PRO A 766 2.84 14.67 5.88
C PRO A 766 3.05 15.80 4.87
N VAL A 767 4.21 16.43 4.92
CA VAL A 767 4.68 17.38 3.90
C VAL A 767 5.79 16.70 3.09
N SER A 768 5.74 16.80 1.77
CA SER A 768 6.80 16.27 0.91
C SER A 768 8.10 17.06 1.11
N GLY A 769 9.25 16.40 1.05
CA GLY A 769 10.56 17.04 1.17
C GLY A 769 10.77 18.21 0.21
N SER A 770 10.35 18.06 -1.05
CA SER A 770 10.60 19.04 -2.09
C SER A 770 9.44 20.01 -2.21
N VAL A 771 9.76 21.28 -1.97
CA VAL A 771 8.82 22.40 -2.01
C VAL A 771 9.02 23.22 -3.28
N LEU A 772 8.10 24.11 -3.60
CA LEU A 772 8.15 24.94 -4.80
C LEU A 772 8.33 26.40 -4.41
N VAL A 773 9.32 27.08 -4.97
CA VAL A 773 9.42 28.55 -4.90
C VAL A 773 8.99 29.13 -6.25
N LEU A 774 8.02 30.04 -6.24
CA LEU A 774 7.52 30.73 -7.42
C LEU A 774 7.19 32.18 -7.04
N ASN A 775 7.69 33.16 -7.81
CA ASN A 775 7.46 34.59 -7.57
C ASN A 775 7.76 35.02 -6.11
N ASP A 776 8.89 34.55 -5.59
CA ASP A 776 9.34 34.77 -4.21
C ASP A 776 8.33 34.33 -3.14
N ARG A 777 7.54 33.29 -3.45
CA ARG A 777 6.61 32.63 -2.52
C ARG A 777 6.93 31.15 -2.43
N LEU A 778 6.85 30.63 -1.21
CA LEU A 778 7.08 29.23 -0.92
C LEU A 778 5.75 28.47 -0.90
N HIS A 779 5.60 27.50 -1.79
CA HIS A 779 4.41 26.68 -1.98
C HIS A 779 4.66 25.22 -1.63
N PHE A 780 3.75 24.65 -0.85
CA PHE A 780 3.76 23.24 -0.47
C PHE A 780 2.37 22.77 -0.05
N SER A 781 2.23 21.47 0.18
CA SER A 781 0.98 20.83 0.57
C SER A 781 1.17 19.80 1.68
N ALA A 782 0.19 19.71 2.57
CA ALA A 782 0.14 18.74 3.67
C ALA A 782 -1.10 17.85 3.53
N GLY A 783 -0.94 16.54 3.75
CA GLY A 783 -2.03 15.55 3.61
C GLY A 783 -1.66 14.39 2.69
N ARG A 784 -2.50 13.35 2.65
CA ARG A 784 -2.29 12.15 1.79
C ARG A 784 -3.29 12.06 0.65
N SER A 785 -4.56 12.26 0.96
CA SER A 785 -5.69 12.08 0.05
C SER A 785 -6.69 13.21 0.27
N SER A 786 -7.33 13.66 -0.81
CA SER A 786 -8.42 14.64 -0.71
C SER A 786 -9.68 14.10 -0.02
N TYR A 787 -9.76 12.81 0.30
CA TYR A 787 -10.92 12.19 0.97
C TYR A 787 -10.65 11.70 2.41
N LEU A 788 -9.41 11.80 2.90
CA LEU A 788 -9.03 11.33 4.23
C LEU A 788 -8.60 12.49 5.12
N ASP A 789 -8.85 12.38 6.42
CA ASP A 789 -8.32 13.28 7.45
C ASP A 789 -8.62 14.77 7.16
N GLY A 790 -9.78 15.07 6.56
CA GLY A 790 -10.17 16.45 6.21
C GLY A 790 -9.54 17.00 4.93
N GLY A 791 -8.79 16.18 4.19
CA GLY A 791 -8.29 16.49 2.86
C GLY A 791 -6.82 16.91 2.82
N ILE A 792 -6.46 17.60 1.73
CA ILE A 792 -5.11 18.13 1.51
C ILE A 792 -5.16 19.65 1.69
N VAL A 793 -4.22 20.21 2.45
CA VAL A 793 -4.10 21.66 2.63
C VAL A 793 -2.93 22.17 1.80
N LEU A 794 -3.17 23.18 0.97
CA LEU A 794 -2.17 23.91 0.21
C LEU A 794 -1.77 25.17 0.98
N TYR A 795 -0.49 25.51 0.94
CA TYR A 795 0.06 26.70 1.61
C TYR A 795 0.90 27.55 0.66
N SER A 796 0.90 28.85 0.91
CA SER A 796 1.85 29.82 0.38
C SER A 796 2.42 30.63 1.55
N LEU A 797 3.74 30.64 1.71
CA LEU A 797 4.44 31.42 2.73
C LEU A 797 5.39 32.42 2.09
N ASP A 798 5.72 33.46 2.87
CA ASP A 798 6.89 34.29 2.63
C ASP A 798 8.16 33.47 2.95
N PRO A 799 9.09 33.27 1.99
CA PRO A 799 10.24 32.40 2.18
C PRO A 799 11.17 32.86 3.31
N ALA A 800 11.37 34.17 3.47
CA ALA A 800 12.32 34.72 4.45
C ALA A 800 11.78 34.62 5.89
N THR A 801 10.51 34.95 6.10
CA THR A 801 9.92 35.10 7.43
C THR A 801 9.11 33.88 7.89
N GLY A 802 8.69 33.01 6.96
CA GLY A 802 7.76 31.91 7.22
C GLY A 802 6.32 32.36 7.44
N LYS A 803 6.01 33.64 7.21
CA LYS A 803 4.66 34.19 7.36
C LYS A 803 3.70 33.52 6.38
N LEU A 804 2.56 33.06 6.89
CA LEU A 804 1.47 32.54 6.07
C LEU A 804 0.87 33.66 5.20
N LEU A 805 0.97 33.48 3.87
CA LEU A 805 0.39 34.39 2.89
C LEU A 805 -0.98 33.89 2.42
N ASN A 806 -1.09 32.59 2.13
CA ASN A 806 -2.38 31.98 1.79
C ASN A 806 -2.45 30.50 2.20
N SER A 807 -3.66 30.00 2.44
CA SER A 807 -3.93 28.57 2.61
C SER A 807 -5.26 28.14 2.00
N ARG A 808 -5.32 26.91 1.50
CA ARG A 808 -6.55 26.34 0.93
C ARG A 808 -6.71 24.87 1.28
N VAL A 809 -7.88 24.49 1.80
CA VAL A 809 -8.23 23.09 2.04
C VAL A 809 -8.90 22.51 0.81
N ILE A 810 -8.50 21.30 0.42
CA ILE A 810 -9.14 20.54 -0.64
C ILE A 810 -9.65 19.21 -0.09
N TYR A 811 -10.96 19.17 0.15
CA TYR A 811 -11.69 17.99 0.58
C TYR A 811 -12.71 17.59 -0.50
N GLY A 812 -12.72 16.32 -0.90
CA GLY A 812 -13.56 15.81 -1.99
C GLY A 812 -12.84 15.70 -3.33
N PRO A 813 -13.51 15.97 -4.47
CA PRO A 813 -14.74 16.74 -4.63
C PRO A 813 -16.01 15.90 -4.46
N PHE A 814 -17.08 16.58 -4.05
CA PHE A 814 -18.43 16.04 -3.93
C PHE A 814 -19.38 16.79 -4.86
N ASP A 815 -20.38 16.08 -5.39
CA ASP A 815 -21.45 16.65 -6.19
C ASP A 815 -22.41 17.42 -5.27
N SER A 816 -22.67 18.69 -5.57
CA SER A 816 -23.44 19.57 -4.68
C SER A 816 -24.91 19.18 -4.53
N LYS A 817 -25.45 18.32 -5.41
CA LYS A 817 -26.85 17.87 -5.34
C LYS A 817 -27.00 16.58 -4.55
N THR A 818 -26.06 15.65 -4.74
CA THR A 818 -26.14 14.31 -4.14
C THR A 818 -25.27 14.14 -2.91
N GLY A 819 -24.25 14.99 -2.71
CA GLY A 819 -23.22 14.82 -1.69
C GLY A 819 -22.25 13.66 -1.98
N PHE A 820 -22.42 12.96 -3.10
CA PHE A 820 -21.56 11.85 -3.48
C PHE A 820 -20.25 12.33 -4.10
N PRO A 821 -19.15 11.56 -3.96
CA PRO A 821 -17.92 11.85 -4.66
C PRO A 821 -18.14 11.98 -6.18
N VAL A 822 -17.54 12.99 -6.81
CA VAL A 822 -17.74 13.23 -8.25
C VAL A 822 -17.10 12.12 -9.08
N ALA A 823 -17.87 11.44 -9.93
CA ALA A 823 -17.35 10.53 -10.96
C ALA A 823 -17.14 11.28 -12.29
N ASN A 824 -15.99 11.08 -12.96
CA ASN A 824 -15.74 11.71 -14.25
C ASN A 824 -16.50 10.96 -15.36
N LYS A 825 -17.44 11.65 -16.02
CA LYS A 825 -18.24 11.08 -17.12
C LYS A 825 -17.50 11.03 -18.47
N LYS A 826 -16.45 11.84 -18.66
CA LYS A 826 -15.73 12.00 -19.97
C LYS A 826 -14.47 11.14 -20.08
N ALA A 827 -13.99 10.59 -18.97
CA ALA A 827 -12.86 9.67 -18.89
C ALA A 827 -13.14 8.68 -17.76
N PRO A 828 -12.96 7.35 -17.92
CA PRO A 828 -12.94 6.44 -16.78
C PRO A 828 -11.98 6.98 -15.71
N GLY A 829 -12.53 7.43 -14.60
CA GLY A 829 -11.78 8.29 -13.69
C GLY A 829 -12.65 8.86 -12.60
N LEU A 830 -12.05 9.04 -11.43
CA LEU A 830 -12.67 9.58 -10.23
C LEU A 830 -12.26 11.04 -10.04
N GLY A 831 -13.15 11.82 -9.46
CA GLY A 831 -12.76 13.07 -8.82
C GLY A 831 -11.80 12.80 -7.66
N GLY A 832 -11.11 13.85 -7.24
CA GLY A 832 -10.17 13.81 -6.13
C GLY A 832 -8.75 13.60 -6.60
N PHE A 833 -7.81 13.60 -5.67
CA PHE A 833 -6.40 13.41 -5.97
C PHE A 833 -5.58 13.08 -4.71
N LYS A 834 -4.39 12.53 -4.94
CA LYS A 834 -3.35 12.31 -3.94
C LYS A 834 -2.38 13.48 -3.88
N ASN A 835 -1.79 13.68 -2.71
CA ASN A 835 -0.71 14.64 -2.54
C ASN A 835 0.57 14.22 -3.30
N GLY A 836 1.56 15.11 -3.40
CA GLY A 836 2.83 14.90 -4.09
C GLY A 836 3.65 16.17 -4.20
N ILE A 837 4.67 16.15 -5.07
CA ILE A 837 5.55 17.30 -5.34
C ILE A 837 4.90 18.23 -6.37
N MET A 838 4.97 19.54 -6.11
CA MET A 838 4.43 20.58 -7.00
C MET A 838 5.37 20.89 -8.17
N VAL A 839 4.76 21.24 -9.31
CA VAL A 839 5.40 21.63 -10.57
C VAL A 839 4.91 23.01 -10.98
N THR A 840 5.69 23.79 -11.72
CA THR A 840 5.26 25.06 -12.32
C THR A 840 5.61 25.15 -13.79
N ASP A 841 4.83 25.90 -14.55
CA ASP A 841 5.15 26.35 -15.92
C ASP A 841 5.80 27.75 -15.94
N GLY A 842 6.16 28.29 -14.76
CA GLY A 842 6.67 29.65 -14.59
C GLY A 842 5.60 30.68 -14.21
N ALA A 843 4.30 30.37 -14.37
CA ALA A 843 3.19 31.25 -13.99
C ALA A 843 2.22 30.59 -12.98
N ASN A 844 2.00 29.29 -13.15
CA ASN A 844 0.98 28.52 -12.46
C ASN A 844 1.59 27.36 -11.67
N ILE A 845 0.84 26.83 -10.72
CA ILE A 845 1.23 25.72 -9.85
C ILE A 845 0.40 24.50 -10.22
N TYR A 846 1.06 23.34 -10.31
CA TYR A 846 0.43 22.07 -10.60
C TYR A 846 0.76 21.07 -9.51
N LEU A 847 -0.27 20.36 -9.03
CA LEU A 847 -0.12 19.22 -8.14
C LEU A 847 -0.78 18.02 -8.81
N ARG A 848 0.05 17.21 -9.46
CA ARG A 848 -0.41 16.14 -10.36
C ARG A 848 -1.37 16.73 -11.40
N HIS A 849 -2.58 16.20 -11.56
CA HIS A 849 -3.58 16.70 -12.51
C HIS A 849 -4.42 17.89 -12.00
N LYS A 850 -4.08 18.48 -10.85
CA LYS A 850 -4.72 19.71 -10.33
C LYS A 850 -3.85 20.91 -10.61
N SER A 851 -4.48 22.06 -10.86
CA SER A 851 -3.83 23.26 -11.35
C SER A 851 -4.35 24.49 -10.62
N PHE A 852 -3.43 25.34 -10.19
CA PHE A 852 -3.69 26.51 -9.36
C PHE A 852 -2.91 27.72 -9.83
N THR A 853 -3.43 28.90 -9.57
CA THR A 853 -2.69 30.16 -9.61
C THR A 853 -1.71 30.25 -8.44
N SER A 854 -0.83 31.25 -8.43
CA SER A 854 0.12 31.48 -7.32
C SER A 854 -0.56 31.82 -5.99
N ASP A 855 -1.79 32.33 -6.01
CA ASP A 855 -2.64 32.51 -4.84
C ASP A 855 -3.51 31.27 -4.54
N LEU A 856 -3.21 30.10 -5.11
CA LEU A 856 -3.86 28.81 -4.82
C LEU A 856 -5.34 28.69 -5.28
N ALA A 857 -5.85 29.62 -6.09
CA ALA A 857 -7.17 29.50 -6.71
C ALA A 857 -7.16 28.48 -7.87
N ASP A 858 -8.29 27.84 -8.17
CA ASP A 858 -8.36 26.85 -9.24
C ASP A 858 -8.18 27.49 -10.62
N LEU A 859 -7.38 26.85 -11.47
CA LEU A 859 -7.29 27.21 -12.88
C LEU A 859 -8.37 26.51 -13.72
N THR A 860 -8.99 27.27 -14.61
CA THR A 860 -9.99 26.76 -15.56
C THR A 860 -9.38 26.16 -16.83
N LYS A 861 -8.15 26.59 -17.19
CA LYS A 861 -7.43 26.18 -18.40
C LYS A 861 -5.97 25.85 -18.07
N PRO A 862 -5.67 24.63 -17.61
CA PRO A 862 -4.30 24.22 -17.30
C PRO A 862 -3.42 24.13 -18.56
N GLN A 863 -2.12 24.44 -18.42
CA GLN A 863 -1.11 24.17 -19.44
C GLN A 863 -0.63 22.72 -19.36
N LYS A 864 0.04 22.25 -20.42
CA LYS A 864 0.69 20.94 -20.40
C LYS A 864 1.83 20.96 -19.39
N HIS A 865 1.85 19.97 -18.50
CA HIS A 865 2.88 19.79 -17.49
C HIS A 865 3.10 18.30 -17.24
N ILE A 866 4.18 17.97 -16.53
CA ILE A 866 4.50 16.58 -16.17
C ILE A 866 3.50 16.12 -15.10
N ILE A 867 2.80 15.02 -15.39
CA ILE A 867 1.89 14.36 -14.45
C ILE A 867 2.43 12.95 -14.19
N PRO A 868 3.03 12.68 -13.02
CA PRO A 868 3.40 11.32 -12.62
C PRO A 868 2.16 10.55 -12.12
N LEU A 869 1.81 9.44 -12.77
CA LEU A 869 0.58 8.68 -12.48
C LEU A 869 0.66 7.90 -11.15
N GLY A 870 1.85 7.50 -10.71
CA GLY A 870 2.13 6.98 -9.37
C GLY A 870 2.45 8.05 -8.32
N GLY A 871 3.02 9.18 -8.75
CA GLY A 871 3.68 10.19 -7.93
C GLY A 871 5.18 10.27 -8.28
N PHE A 872 5.84 11.41 -8.07
CA PHE A 872 7.26 11.57 -8.43
C PHE A 872 8.17 10.60 -7.65
N LEU A 873 7.81 10.29 -6.41
CA LEU A 873 8.58 9.42 -5.52
C LEU A 873 8.17 7.93 -5.62
N ASP A 874 7.30 7.58 -6.56
CA ASP A 874 6.94 6.19 -6.82
C ASP A 874 8.07 5.51 -7.60
N ARG A 875 8.79 4.60 -6.93
CA ARG A 875 10.00 3.94 -7.49
C ARG A 875 9.72 2.83 -8.49
N ARG A 876 8.44 2.56 -8.75
CA ARG A 876 7.98 1.46 -9.58
C ARG A 876 7.13 2.02 -10.71
N PRO A 877 7.75 2.68 -11.70
CA PRO A 877 7.03 3.27 -12.82
C PRO A 877 6.37 2.21 -13.72
N GLN A 878 6.75 0.94 -13.55
CA GLN A 878 6.23 -0.19 -14.29
C GLN A 878 4.84 -0.55 -13.73
N HIS A 879 3.85 -0.71 -14.62
CA HIS A 879 2.42 -0.93 -14.32
C HIS A 879 1.56 0.32 -14.13
N ARG A 880 1.36 1.08 -15.22
CA ARG A 880 0.34 2.15 -15.35
C ARG A 880 0.66 3.40 -14.50
N THR A 881 1.84 3.49 -13.88
CA THR A 881 2.28 4.54 -12.95
C THR A 881 3.30 5.53 -13.54
N GLY A 882 3.69 5.33 -14.81
CA GLY A 882 4.60 6.22 -15.53
C GLY A 882 4.14 7.68 -15.65
N TRP A 883 4.97 8.51 -16.29
CA TRP A 883 4.78 9.95 -16.41
C TRP A 883 4.20 10.31 -17.78
N ILE A 884 3.34 11.31 -17.80
CA ILE A 884 2.75 11.88 -19.03
C ILE A 884 2.95 13.39 -19.06
N LEU A 885 3.05 13.97 -20.26
CA LEU A 885 2.95 15.41 -20.48
C LEU A 885 1.53 15.74 -20.96
N SER A 886 0.72 16.36 -20.09
CA SER A 886 -0.71 16.55 -20.36
C SER A 886 -1.29 17.70 -19.54
N THR A 887 -2.54 18.08 -19.83
CA THR A 887 -3.32 19.06 -19.07
C THR A 887 -4.24 18.41 -18.04
N SER A 888 -4.45 17.09 -18.13
CA SER A 888 -5.32 16.33 -17.25
C SER A 888 -4.90 14.86 -17.15
N PHE A 889 -5.38 14.19 -16.10
CA PHE A 889 -5.25 12.75 -15.96
C PHE A 889 -6.08 12.04 -17.03
N ASN A 890 -5.42 11.29 -17.92
CA ASN A 890 -6.08 10.44 -18.90
C ASN A 890 -5.40 9.07 -18.90
N TRP A 891 -6.11 8.06 -18.37
CA TRP A 891 -5.56 6.71 -18.25
C TRP A 891 -5.16 6.09 -19.60
N TRP A 892 -5.66 6.55 -20.76
CA TRP A 892 -5.30 6.07 -22.11
C TRP A 892 -4.09 6.74 -22.77
N GLN A 893 -3.51 7.77 -22.18
CA GLN A 893 -2.30 8.38 -22.74
C GLN A 893 -1.10 7.43 -22.55
N LYS A 894 -0.20 7.40 -23.55
CA LYS A 894 1.05 6.65 -23.44
C LYS A 894 1.94 7.31 -22.39
N ALA A 895 2.11 6.63 -21.26
CA ALA A 895 3.04 7.00 -20.20
C ALA A 895 4.45 6.47 -20.49
N ARG A 896 5.43 7.01 -19.77
CA ARG A 896 6.85 6.64 -19.83
C ARG A 896 7.38 6.39 -18.44
N ASP A 897 8.43 5.61 -18.31
CA ASP A 897 8.87 5.22 -16.97
C ASP A 897 9.44 6.43 -16.22
N ILE A 898 10.25 7.22 -16.90
CA ILE A 898 10.79 8.51 -16.45
C ILE A 898 11.01 9.43 -17.67
N MET A 899 11.02 10.75 -17.46
CA MET A 899 11.10 11.75 -18.54
C MET A 899 11.89 12.99 -18.13
N VAL A 900 12.73 13.49 -19.04
CA VAL A 900 13.35 14.82 -19.02
C VAL A 900 12.72 15.67 -20.11
N THR A 901 12.28 16.88 -19.80
CA THR A 901 11.65 17.77 -20.81
C THR A 901 11.61 19.23 -20.37
N ASP A 902 11.74 20.12 -21.35
CA ASP A 902 11.44 21.57 -21.27
C ASP A 902 10.08 21.92 -21.94
N GLY A 903 9.33 20.91 -22.37
CA GLY A 903 8.10 21.06 -23.15
C GLY A 903 8.29 21.11 -24.67
N LYS A 904 9.52 21.31 -25.17
CA LYS A 904 9.87 21.32 -26.61
C LYS A 904 10.54 20.02 -27.04
N ALA A 905 11.49 19.54 -26.24
CA ALA A 905 12.12 18.24 -26.40
C ALA A 905 11.79 17.34 -25.20
N MET A 906 11.70 16.04 -25.44
CA MET A 906 11.39 15.03 -24.44
C MET A 906 12.33 13.86 -24.61
N TYR A 907 13.08 13.55 -23.56
CA TYR A 907 13.91 12.36 -23.44
C TYR A 907 13.25 11.40 -22.46
N GLU A 908 13.01 10.18 -22.89
CA GLU A 908 12.12 9.27 -22.18
C GLU A 908 12.69 7.87 -22.13
N VAL A 909 12.51 7.20 -21.00
CA VAL A 909 12.73 5.75 -20.91
C VAL A 909 11.40 5.03 -21.07
N GLU A 910 11.38 4.03 -21.93
CA GLU A 910 10.28 3.10 -22.15
C GLU A 910 10.78 1.67 -21.93
N GLY A 911 10.50 1.08 -20.77
CA GLY A 911 10.71 -0.35 -20.56
C GLY A 911 9.68 -1.23 -21.27
N PHE A 912 8.48 -0.69 -21.56
CA PHE A 912 7.36 -1.46 -22.10
C PHE A 912 6.58 -0.69 -23.16
N PRO A 913 6.31 -1.29 -24.34
CA PRO A 913 5.41 -0.67 -25.29
C PRO A 913 3.96 -0.70 -24.78
N ILE A 914 3.45 0.45 -24.33
CA ILE A 914 2.06 0.57 -23.84
C ILE A 914 1.09 0.57 -25.03
N PHE A 915 0.58 -0.60 -25.40
CA PHE A 915 -0.48 -0.75 -26.41
C PHE A 915 -1.86 -0.92 -25.76
N HIS A 916 -2.42 0.16 -25.19
CA HIS A 916 -3.73 0.21 -24.51
C HIS A 916 -3.71 -0.28 -23.06
N ASN A 917 -4.68 0.15 -22.26
CA ASN A 917 -4.67 -0.12 -20.82
C ASN A 917 -5.05 -1.55 -20.42
N HIS A 918 -5.36 -2.38 -21.42
CA HIS A 918 -5.47 -3.82 -21.33
C HIS A 918 -4.29 -4.55 -22.00
N SER A 919 -3.26 -3.84 -22.52
CA SER A 919 -2.11 -4.56 -23.08
C SER A 919 -1.43 -5.37 -22.01
N TYR A 920 -1.22 -6.62 -22.40
CA TYR A 920 -0.45 -7.62 -21.70
C TYR A 920 0.99 -7.12 -21.53
N PHE A 921 1.57 -7.43 -20.37
CA PHE A 921 2.98 -7.18 -20.13
C PHE A 921 3.79 -7.93 -21.19
N ASP A 922 4.63 -7.20 -21.92
CA ASP A 922 5.59 -7.76 -22.87
C ASP A 922 6.91 -8.00 -22.10
N PRO A 923 7.30 -9.26 -21.85
CA PRO A 923 8.54 -9.58 -21.19
C PRO A 923 9.75 -9.34 -22.13
N ARG A 924 10.14 -8.07 -22.31
CA ARG A 924 11.50 -7.66 -22.74
C ARG A 924 11.96 -8.10 -24.14
N ARG A 925 11.09 -8.29 -25.13
CA ARG A 925 11.54 -8.64 -26.50
C ARG A 925 12.44 -7.61 -27.19
N SER A 926 12.53 -6.38 -26.67
CA SER A 926 13.39 -5.33 -27.23
C SER A 926 14.16 -4.53 -26.18
N GLY A 927 14.19 -5.00 -24.92
CA GLY A 927 14.77 -4.27 -23.80
C GLY A 927 14.13 -2.92 -23.49
N TYR A 928 14.81 -2.15 -22.64
CA TYR A 928 14.45 -0.76 -22.37
C TYR A 928 14.88 0.09 -23.56
N LYS A 929 14.03 1.07 -23.89
CA LYS A 929 14.30 2.04 -24.95
C LYS A 929 14.53 3.41 -24.34
N LEU A 930 15.53 4.09 -24.87
CA LEU A 930 15.71 5.52 -24.68
C LEU A 930 15.21 6.21 -25.95
N ILE A 931 14.35 7.20 -25.78
CA ILE A 931 13.61 7.83 -26.88
C ILE A 931 13.77 9.34 -26.75
N ALA A 932 14.12 10.01 -27.85
CA ALA A 932 13.92 11.45 -27.97
C ALA A 932 12.70 11.75 -28.84
N SER A 933 11.88 12.68 -28.39
CA SER A 933 10.70 13.12 -29.11
C SER A 933 10.41 14.59 -28.91
N GLU A 934 9.64 15.15 -29.84
CA GLU A 934 9.13 16.51 -29.80
C GLU A 934 7.59 16.49 -29.87
N PRO A 935 6.89 17.54 -29.40
CA PRO A 935 5.46 17.68 -29.62
C PRO A 935 5.12 17.56 -31.12
N ALA A 936 4.14 16.73 -31.46
CA ALA A 936 3.67 16.67 -32.84
C ALA A 936 3.02 18.02 -33.24
N PRO A 937 3.19 18.48 -34.50
CA PRO A 937 2.47 19.65 -35.00
C PRO A 937 0.96 19.47 -34.85
N SER A 938 0.24 20.54 -34.50
CA SER A 938 -1.22 20.52 -34.53
C SER A 938 -1.68 20.14 -35.95
N PRO A 939 -2.67 19.24 -36.13
CA PRO A 939 -3.17 18.92 -37.46
C PRO A 939 -3.69 20.20 -38.13
N SER A 940 -3.23 20.47 -39.36
CA SER A 940 -3.67 21.63 -40.14
C SER A 940 -5.20 21.58 -40.34
N PRO A 941 -5.93 22.72 -40.24
CA PRO A 941 -7.36 22.79 -40.54
C PRO A 941 -7.72 22.32 -41.96
N ALA A 942 -6.76 22.30 -42.88
CA ALA A 942 -6.97 22.05 -44.30
C ALA A 942 -7.23 20.57 -44.70
N ALA A 943 -7.10 19.61 -43.78
CA ALA A 943 -7.31 18.19 -44.08
C ALA A 943 -8.73 17.67 -43.74
N VAL A 944 -9.72 18.57 -43.56
CA VAL A 944 -11.14 18.20 -43.47
C VAL A 944 -11.81 18.47 -44.81
N GLY A 945 -11.34 17.79 -45.85
CA GLY A 945 -11.92 17.82 -47.18
C GLY A 945 -13.19 16.96 -47.29
N ARG A 946 -14.27 17.62 -47.75
CA ARG A 946 -15.54 17.11 -48.32
C ARG A 946 -16.42 16.16 -47.48
N LYS A 947 -17.58 16.70 -47.10
CA LYS A 947 -18.80 15.98 -46.70
C LYS A 947 -19.27 15.05 -47.83
N GLY A 948 -18.86 13.79 -47.80
CA GLY A 948 -19.51 12.69 -48.52
C GLY A 948 -20.42 11.91 -47.57
N LYS A 949 -21.68 11.67 -47.95
CA LYS A 949 -22.63 10.82 -47.20
C LYS A 949 -22.06 9.39 -47.10
N ALA A 950 -21.46 9.04 -45.97
CA ALA A 950 -20.96 7.70 -45.69
C ALA A 950 -21.76 7.02 -44.56
N ARG A 951 -22.08 5.74 -44.80
CA ARG A 951 -22.90 4.81 -44.00
C ARG A 951 -22.60 4.82 -42.49
N LYS A 952 -23.64 4.50 -41.69
CA LYS A 952 -23.58 4.19 -40.25
C LYS A 952 -22.65 3.00 -39.96
N GLY A 953 -21.35 3.24 -39.94
CA GLY A 953 -20.33 2.37 -39.35
C GLY A 953 -19.53 3.19 -38.35
N LYS A 954 -19.24 2.62 -37.17
CA LYS A 954 -18.44 3.26 -36.11
C LYS A 954 -17.03 3.59 -36.63
N ALA A 955 -16.86 4.77 -37.24
CA ALA A 955 -15.55 5.32 -37.53
C ALA A 955 -14.89 5.74 -36.21
N SER A 956 -13.99 4.92 -35.68
CA SER A 956 -13.06 5.39 -34.65
C SER A 956 -12.21 6.48 -35.28
N ARG A 957 -12.37 7.74 -34.88
CA ARG A 957 -11.40 8.80 -35.18
C ARG A 957 -10.05 8.34 -34.60
N LYS A 958 -9.18 7.76 -35.43
CA LYS A 958 -7.78 7.52 -35.05
C LYS A 958 -7.17 8.90 -34.79
N ARG A 959 -6.97 9.25 -33.52
CA ARG A 959 -6.20 10.45 -33.15
C ARG A 959 -4.77 10.25 -33.66
N GLY A 960 -4.23 11.23 -34.37
CA GLY A 960 -2.82 11.23 -34.80
C GLY A 960 -1.86 11.17 -33.61
N PRO A 961 -0.57 10.88 -33.85
CA PRO A 961 0.43 10.82 -32.79
C PRO A 961 0.54 12.17 -32.08
N THR A 962 0.62 12.18 -30.75
CA THR A 962 0.78 13.40 -29.95
C THR A 962 2.22 13.90 -29.89
N ARG A 963 3.16 13.08 -30.38
CA ARG A 963 4.61 13.29 -30.34
C ARG A 963 5.21 12.82 -31.66
N ARG A 964 6.21 13.53 -32.17
CA ARG A 964 7.08 13.11 -33.27
C ARG A 964 8.36 12.59 -32.64
N GLU A 965 8.70 11.34 -32.90
CA GLU A 965 9.96 10.77 -32.44
C GLU A 965 11.10 11.22 -33.35
N THR A 966 12.22 11.65 -32.76
CA THR A 966 13.42 12.07 -33.47
C THR A 966 14.39 10.91 -33.59
N TRP A 967 14.62 10.18 -32.49
CA TRP A 967 15.41 8.95 -32.48
C TRP A 967 14.96 8.00 -31.37
N ARG A 968 15.35 6.74 -31.50
CA ARG A 968 15.23 5.70 -30.48
C ARG A 968 16.47 4.83 -30.44
N THR A 969 16.90 4.43 -29.25
CA THR A 969 17.98 3.45 -29.05
C THR A 969 17.59 2.46 -27.95
N ASN A 970 18.18 1.26 -27.98
CA ASN A 970 18.01 0.29 -26.90
C ASN A 970 19.09 0.54 -25.84
N ILE A 971 18.73 0.44 -24.57
CA ILE A 971 19.66 0.54 -23.44
C ILE A 971 19.66 -0.77 -22.64
N PRO A 972 20.82 -1.28 -22.22
CA PRO A 972 20.96 -2.54 -21.48
C PRO A 972 20.71 -2.40 -19.97
N ILE A 973 19.98 -1.36 -19.55
CA ILE A 973 19.73 -1.00 -18.16
C ILE A 973 18.27 -0.59 -17.97
N THR A 974 17.75 -0.64 -16.76
CA THR A 974 16.50 0.05 -16.42
C THR A 974 16.67 1.58 -16.52
N GLY A 975 15.57 2.34 -16.50
CA GLY A 975 15.60 3.81 -16.37
C GLY A 975 15.17 4.26 -14.98
N LYS A 976 16.06 4.20 -13.99
CA LYS A 976 15.78 4.65 -12.61
C LYS A 976 15.99 6.14 -12.41
N ALA A 977 16.92 6.74 -13.13
CA ALA A 977 17.19 8.16 -13.08
C ALA A 977 17.61 8.69 -14.46
N LEU A 978 17.25 9.94 -14.75
CA LEU A 978 17.45 10.57 -16.06
C LEU A 978 17.70 12.08 -15.91
N ALA A 979 18.80 12.58 -16.48
CA ALA A 979 19.16 14.00 -16.47
C ALA A 979 19.87 14.41 -17.77
N LEU A 980 19.64 15.64 -18.25
CA LEU A 980 20.26 16.20 -19.45
C LEU A 980 21.21 17.36 -19.09
N ALA A 981 22.38 17.43 -19.73
CA ALA A 981 23.32 18.54 -19.61
C ALA A 981 23.94 18.87 -20.98
N GLY A 982 23.52 19.98 -21.59
CA GLY A 982 23.86 20.29 -22.98
C GLY A 982 23.37 19.18 -23.93
N ASP A 983 24.28 18.64 -24.75
CA ASP A 983 23.98 17.55 -25.68
C ASP A 983 24.22 16.14 -25.10
N VAL A 984 24.45 16.01 -23.79
CA VAL A 984 24.67 14.72 -23.12
C VAL A 984 23.52 14.38 -22.18
N LEU A 985 22.87 13.26 -22.45
CA LEU A 985 21.81 12.67 -21.65
C LEU A 985 22.39 11.54 -20.78
N PHE A 986 22.25 11.67 -19.48
CA PHE A 986 22.69 10.68 -18.51
C PHE A 986 21.52 9.82 -18.03
N VAL A 987 21.68 8.49 -18.11
CA VAL A 987 20.69 7.49 -17.71
C VAL A 987 21.32 6.53 -16.72
N ALA A 988 20.72 6.33 -15.54
CA ALA A 988 21.17 5.30 -14.60
C ALA A 988 20.08 4.26 -14.33
N GLY A 989 20.52 3.01 -14.14
CA GLY A 989 19.64 1.90 -13.79
C GLY A 989 20.39 0.62 -13.46
N GLU A 990 19.64 -0.41 -13.07
CA GLU A 990 20.17 -1.76 -12.89
C GLU A 990 20.50 -2.40 -14.25
N PRO A 991 21.60 -3.15 -14.36
CA PRO A 991 21.89 -3.96 -15.54
C PRO A 991 20.76 -4.96 -15.81
N MET A 992 20.36 -5.04 -17.07
CA MET A 992 19.29 -5.94 -17.49
C MET A 992 19.86 -7.19 -18.14
N THR A 993 19.34 -8.35 -17.72
CA THR A 993 19.61 -9.63 -18.37
C THR A 993 18.40 -10.08 -19.18
N PHE A 994 18.64 -10.46 -20.43
CA PHE A 994 17.61 -10.87 -21.39
C PHE A 994 17.51 -12.40 -21.50
N PRO A 995 16.42 -12.91 -22.11
CA PRO A 995 16.27 -14.33 -22.40
C PRO A 995 17.54 -14.98 -22.97
N GLY A 996 18.17 -15.88 -22.21
CA GLY A 996 19.47 -16.51 -22.52
C GLY A 996 20.43 -16.55 -21.33
N SER A 997 20.24 -15.66 -20.35
CA SER A 997 20.97 -15.68 -19.07
C SER A 997 20.46 -16.76 -18.11
N SER A 998 21.29 -17.16 -17.13
CA SER A 998 20.85 -18.09 -16.08
C SER A 998 19.67 -17.51 -15.27
N TYR A 999 18.82 -18.40 -14.75
CA TYR A 999 17.68 -18.02 -13.92
C TYR A 999 18.06 -17.14 -12.73
N LYS A 1000 19.16 -17.49 -12.04
CA LYS A 1000 19.67 -16.73 -10.88
C LYS A 1000 20.08 -15.32 -11.30
N THR A 1001 20.86 -15.20 -12.37
CA THR A 1001 21.31 -13.91 -12.91
C THR A 1001 20.12 -13.00 -13.23
N TYR A 1002 19.06 -13.58 -13.78
CA TYR A 1002 17.85 -12.86 -14.12
C TYR A 1002 17.06 -12.35 -12.91
N VAL A 1003 16.95 -13.13 -11.83
CA VAL A 1003 16.34 -12.66 -10.59
C VAL A 1003 17.21 -11.61 -9.90
N ASP A 1004 18.52 -11.82 -9.87
CA ASP A 1004 19.47 -10.91 -9.22
C ASP A 1004 19.52 -9.53 -9.91
N ALA A 1005 19.34 -9.47 -11.24
CA ALA A 1005 19.24 -8.23 -11.99
C ALA A 1005 18.10 -7.33 -11.47
N TYR A 1006 16.88 -7.86 -11.40
CA TYR A 1006 15.70 -7.13 -10.94
C TYR A 1006 15.66 -6.90 -9.42
N ALA A 1007 16.48 -7.62 -8.67
CA ALA A 1007 16.68 -7.38 -7.25
C ALA A 1007 17.76 -6.31 -6.97
N GLY A 1008 18.37 -5.73 -8.02
CA GLY A 1008 19.45 -4.75 -7.91
C GLY A 1008 20.77 -5.33 -7.41
N LYS A 1009 20.92 -6.66 -7.40
CA LYS A 1009 22.11 -7.36 -6.86
C LYS A 1009 23.29 -7.40 -7.84
N LEU A 1010 23.07 -7.00 -9.10
CA LEU A 1010 24.14 -6.87 -10.10
C LEU A 1010 24.80 -5.48 -10.10
N GLY A 1011 24.51 -4.64 -9.08
CA GLY A 1011 24.99 -3.26 -9.03
C GLY A 1011 24.19 -2.33 -9.94
N GLY A 1012 24.80 -1.20 -10.32
CA GLY A 1012 24.19 -0.19 -11.18
C GLY A 1012 25.11 0.22 -12.32
N ARG A 1013 24.54 0.82 -13.36
CA ARG A 1013 25.27 1.43 -14.48
C ARG A 1013 24.74 2.83 -14.73
N LEU A 1014 25.64 3.71 -15.16
CA LEU A 1014 25.35 5.06 -15.63
C LEU A 1014 25.83 5.17 -17.09
N LEU A 1015 24.93 5.50 -18.01
CA LEU A 1015 25.22 5.71 -19.42
C LEU A 1015 25.19 7.21 -19.73
N ALA A 1016 26.17 7.69 -20.49
CA ALA A 1016 26.13 8.97 -21.17
C ALA A 1016 25.76 8.76 -22.63
N VAL A 1017 24.74 9.45 -23.13
CA VAL A 1017 24.17 9.26 -24.47
C VAL A 1017 24.03 10.61 -25.17
N SER A 1018 24.33 10.67 -26.46
CA SER A 1018 24.09 11.86 -27.29
C SER A 1018 22.59 12.19 -27.31
N ALA A 1019 22.24 13.40 -26.92
CA ALA A 1019 20.88 13.91 -26.93
C ALA A 1019 20.34 14.13 -28.36
N THR A 1020 21.22 14.29 -29.35
CA THR A 1020 20.86 14.53 -30.76
C THR A 1020 20.75 13.23 -31.56
N GLU A 1021 21.59 12.24 -31.26
CA GLU A 1021 21.70 11.01 -32.06
C GLU A 1021 21.22 9.74 -31.33
N GLY A 1022 21.12 9.77 -30.00
CA GLY A 1022 20.85 8.57 -29.20
C GLY A 1022 22.01 7.58 -29.13
N LYS A 1023 23.22 7.99 -29.56
CA LYS A 1023 24.44 7.16 -29.51
C LYS A 1023 25.05 7.15 -28.11
N GLN A 1024 25.38 5.98 -27.58
CA GLN A 1024 26.14 5.87 -26.32
C GLN A 1024 27.53 6.49 -26.50
N LEU A 1025 27.87 7.42 -25.60
CA LEU A 1025 29.14 8.16 -25.59
C LEU A 1025 30.11 7.60 -24.55
N ALA A 1026 29.60 7.21 -23.39
CA ALA A 1026 30.39 6.63 -22.30
C ALA A 1026 29.52 5.79 -21.37
N GLU A 1027 30.16 5.01 -20.51
CA GLU A 1027 29.53 4.19 -19.49
C GLU A 1027 30.37 4.13 -18.22
N TYR A 1028 29.69 4.11 -17.08
CA TYR A 1028 30.28 4.05 -15.74
C TYR A 1028 29.61 2.96 -14.89
N ALA A 1029 30.43 2.21 -14.16
CA ALA A 1029 29.95 1.31 -13.12
C ALA A 1029 29.58 2.07 -11.85
N LEU A 1030 28.44 1.72 -11.26
CA LEU A 1030 27.98 2.20 -9.96
C LEU A 1030 28.14 1.07 -8.92
N ASP A 1031 28.48 1.43 -7.69
CA ASP A 1031 28.82 0.44 -6.65
C ASP A 1031 27.59 -0.36 -6.16
N ALA A 1032 26.39 0.11 -6.48
CA ALA A 1032 25.10 -0.51 -6.17
C ALA A 1032 24.02 0.00 -7.14
N ALA A 1033 22.81 -0.58 -7.06
CA ALA A 1033 21.66 -0.09 -7.82
C ALA A 1033 21.39 1.40 -7.49
N PRO A 1034 21.14 2.26 -8.51
CA PRO A 1034 20.85 3.66 -8.27
C PRO A 1034 19.49 3.81 -7.56
N ALA A 1035 19.43 4.77 -6.63
CA ALA A 1035 18.17 5.17 -6.03
C ALA A 1035 17.25 5.82 -7.08
N TRP A 1036 15.95 5.71 -6.87
CA TRP A 1036 14.95 6.28 -7.78
C TRP A 1036 15.12 7.80 -7.96
N ASP A 1037 15.19 8.21 -9.22
CA ASP A 1037 15.33 9.59 -9.69
C ASP A 1037 16.45 10.40 -9.01
N ALA A 1038 17.58 9.74 -8.76
CA ALA A 1038 18.62 10.25 -7.86
C ALA A 1038 19.92 10.69 -8.58
N ILE A 1039 19.78 11.37 -9.73
CA ILE A 1039 20.87 12.06 -10.44
C ILE A 1039 20.70 13.58 -10.31
N ALA A 1040 21.80 14.29 -10.07
CA ALA A 1040 21.90 15.73 -10.27
C ALA A 1040 23.19 16.09 -10.99
N ILE A 1041 23.15 17.17 -11.77
CA ILE A 1041 24.32 17.69 -12.50
C ILE A 1041 24.47 19.16 -12.15
N ALA A 1042 25.60 19.54 -11.58
CA ALA A 1042 25.86 20.92 -11.21
C ALA A 1042 27.35 21.25 -11.32
N ASN A 1043 27.66 22.43 -11.84
CA ASN A 1043 29.02 23.00 -11.88
C ASN A 1043 30.09 22.03 -12.43
N GLY A 1044 29.76 21.31 -13.51
CA GLY A 1044 30.67 20.34 -14.16
C GLY A 1044 30.81 19.00 -13.43
N GLN A 1045 30.01 18.75 -12.40
CA GLN A 1045 29.99 17.50 -11.63
C GLN A 1045 28.63 16.81 -11.75
N LEU A 1046 28.65 15.48 -11.72
CA LEU A 1046 27.48 14.61 -11.72
C LEU A 1046 27.45 13.82 -10.43
N PHE A 1047 26.32 13.86 -9.74
CA PHE A 1047 26.10 13.18 -8.46
C PHE A 1047 25.07 12.08 -8.64
N VAL A 1048 25.37 10.87 -8.15
CA VAL A 1048 24.45 9.72 -8.16
C VAL A 1048 24.29 9.18 -6.75
N CYS A 1049 23.04 9.03 -6.30
CA CYS A 1049 22.71 8.36 -5.04
C CYS A 1049 22.28 6.91 -5.30
N LEU A 1050 22.72 5.98 -4.45
CA LEU A 1050 22.54 4.54 -4.58
C LEU A 1050 21.65 3.98 -3.47
N GLU A 1051 20.94 2.88 -3.72
CA GLU A 1051 19.98 2.27 -2.79
C GLU A 1051 20.63 1.77 -1.48
N ASN A 1052 21.95 1.51 -1.48
CA ASN A 1052 22.71 1.02 -0.33
C ASN A 1052 23.21 2.12 0.64
N GLY A 1053 22.87 3.39 0.43
CA GLY A 1053 23.34 4.49 1.28
C GLY A 1053 24.45 5.35 0.66
N THR A 1054 25.02 4.93 -0.47
CA THR A 1054 26.19 5.58 -1.07
C THR A 1054 25.82 6.76 -1.99
N VAL A 1055 26.64 7.80 -1.97
CA VAL A 1055 26.62 8.93 -2.91
C VAL A 1055 27.96 8.98 -3.65
N GLN A 1056 27.92 9.02 -4.98
CA GLN A 1056 29.09 9.08 -5.84
C GLN A 1056 29.12 10.38 -6.64
N CYS A 1057 30.31 10.96 -6.81
CA CYS A 1057 30.54 12.12 -7.67
C CYS A 1057 31.43 11.74 -8.86
N PHE A 1058 31.06 12.22 -10.04
CA PHE A 1058 31.81 12.10 -11.28
C PHE A 1058 32.09 13.50 -11.85
N GLY A 1059 33.25 13.71 -12.46
CA GLY A 1059 33.66 14.97 -13.08
C GLY A 1059 34.91 14.77 -13.94
N ARG A 1060 35.40 15.81 -14.62
CA ARG A 1060 36.73 15.75 -15.26
C ARG A 1060 37.82 15.62 -14.18
N GLU A 1061 39.01 15.13 -14.49
CA GLU A 1061 40.15 15.26 -13.57
C GLU A 1061 40.43 16.75 -13.28
N PRO A 1062 40.80 17.11 -12.03
CA PRO A 1062 41.01 18.51 -11.66
C PRO A 1062 42.17 19.15 -12.39
#